data_AF-A0A1H6CS02-F1
#
_entry.id   AF-A0A1H6CS02-F1
#
_cell.length_a   1.000
_cell.length_b   1.000
_cell.length_c   1.000
_cell.angle_alpha   90.00
_cell.angle_beta   90.00
_cell.angle_gamma   90.00
#
_symmetry.space_group_name_H-M   'P 1'
#
loop_
_entity.id
_entity.type
_entity.pdbx_description
1 polymer ?
#
loop_
_entity_poly.entity_id
_entity_poly.type
_entity_poly.pdbx_seq_one_letter_code
_entity_poly.pdbx_strand_id
1 'polypeptide(L)'
;MNTQVELLNEKEKREINNCYILGRLADDFDYDYIPPLGVERKSVTKSHKNENTNVFYLQSLSEEPKAFSQRLGKDEKECYVSFDDRNGRYLQSIKYFEQTDKIKFLREHLEGKLILFKPKLNVRNGGDIPYHYNFEIVFVFDDKFEANHYIAVPQVKKGMPAVRFEKALMERTPIQLSDYPTSMEIPEFILCDGYLYYIPMQDILETSHQNSITYYAKRPKDILKLPINELSNFWDQLKATYREIGFISDLYASSLRDTFNLVGKPITDQEQPIKKEEKIQTNSQALEQKVEQELTEVDFIARLKYFAQKEDLVYREEEALVNFHTALKTCDIAVLGGMSGTGKTQLALQYARALGLKEGENLLVVPISPSYTEPADILGYLNHQMGLFMESETGLVSFLERASGEPDELFMVLFDEMNLGQVEHYFSPFISLLEMPREQRMLRLFSKDAVCHNRKFKKGIPIRDNVLFVGTANFDETTKDFSNRMLDRMNVIFLEKLSFGEAFFEKESSYNEVQRGNKDITRKLYRETWKSKGFHLEETEVALLDRLHEDLRGVDAQIGVSFRVAKGIGNYIENIPEDQDGNPFITRKTAFDYQIKQRILTKIRGHREQIQELVGTFEGGVYQQGLIARRLLEERSGEDEFKSSLDFLEQKAKELTRNGYAL
;
A
#
# COMPACT_ATOMS: atom_id res chain seq x y z
N MET A 1 -8.81 18.43 47.77
CA MET A 1 -8.59 19.41 46.68
C MET A 1 -9.56 19.03 45.59
N ASN A 2 -10.55 19.87 45.29
CA ASN A 2 -11.54 19.62 44.24
C ASN A 2 -10.85 19.73 42.88
N THR A 3 -10.47 18.60 42.28
CA THR A 3 -10.09 18.53 40.87
C THR A 3 -11.37 18.72 40.07
N GLN A 4 -11.61 19.92 39.53
CA GLN A 4 -12.63 20.10 38.51
C GLN A 4 -12.24 19.18 37.33
N VAL A 5 -13.05 18.15 37.06
CA VAL A 5 -12.87 17.31 35.89
C VAL A 5 -13.17 18.17 34.66
N GLU A 6 -12.13 18.62 33.96
CA GLU A 6 -12.30 19.34 32.70
C GLU A 6 -12.98 18.44 31.67
N LEU A 7 -14.02 18.97 31.02
CA LEU A 7 -14.72 18.27 29.96
C LEU A 7 -13.77 18.15 28.75
N LEU A 8 -13.49 16.90 28.34
CA LEU A 8 -12.77 16.58 27.09
C LEU A 8 -13.33 17.36 25.89
N ASN A 9 -12.43 17.91 25.08
CA ASN A 9 -12.80 18.60 23.85
C ASN A 9 -13.20 17.59 22.76
N GLU A 10 -13.93 18.04 21.72
CA GLU A 10 -14.42 17.15 20.65
C GLU A 10 -13.29 16.45 19.87
N LYS A 11 -12.10 17.08 19.74
CA LYS A 11 -10.91 16.45 19.15
C LYS A 11 -10.44 15.26 19.99
N GLU A 12 -10.29 15.44 21.30
CA GLU A 12 -9.82 14.39 22.21
C GLU A 12 -10.79 13.21 22.27
N LYS A 13 -12.12 13.48 22.25
CA LYS A 13 -13.13 12.41 22.17
C LYS A 13 -13.00 11.58 20.90
N ARG A 14 -12.71 12.22 19.75
CA ARG A 14 -12.51 11.50 18.48
C ARG A 14 -11.26 10.64 18.51
N GLU A 15 -10.17 11.14 19.09
CA GLU A 15 -8.92 10.39 19.25
C GLU A 15 -9.11 9.17 20.15
N ILE A 16 -9.79 9.34 21.29
CA ILE A 16 -10.15 8.23 22.19
C ILE A 16 -10.98 7.18 21.46
N ASN A 17 -11.98 7.62 20.68
CA ASN A 17 -12.84 6.70 19.92
C ASN A 17 -12.09 5.91 18.84
N ASN A 18 -10.87 6.32 18.47
CA ASN A 18 -10.05 5.62 17.47
C ASN A 18 -9.11 4.59 18.08
N CYS A 19 -8.91 4.58 19.41
CA CYS A 19 -8.07 3.62 20.11
C CYS A 19 -8.65 2.20 20.04
N TYR A 20 -7.79 1.22 19.78
CA TYR A 20 -8.13 -0.18 19.92
C TYR A 20 -7.77 -0.66 21.32
N ILE A 21 -8.73 -1.29 21.99
CA ILE A 21 -8.55 -1.88 23.31
C ILE A 21 -8.91 -3.36 23.21
N LEU A 22 -8.05 -4.20 23.76
CA LEU A 22 -8.33 -5.61 23.92
C LEU A 22 -9.05 -5.83 25.24
N GLY A 23 -10.10 -6.63 25.23
CA GLY A 23 -10.85 -6.97 26.44
C GLY A 23 -11.40 -8.37 26.44
N ARG A 24 -12.05 -8.68 27.55
CA ARG A 24 -12.82 -9.91 27.75
C ARG A 24 -14.20 -9.59 28.28
N LEU A 25 -15.09 -10.56 28.17
CA LEU A 25 -16.38 -10.51 28.85
C LEU A 25 -16.15 -10.34 30.36
N ALA A 26 -16.89 -9.43 31.00
CA ALA A 26 -16.76 -9.18 32.44
C ALA A 26 -17.02 -10.46 33.25
N ASP A 27 -16.33 -10.60 34.38
CA ASP A 27 -16.54 -11.73 35.27
C ASP A 27 -17.85 -11.56 36.05
N ASP A 28 -18.74 -12.57 35.96
CA ASP A 28 -19.99 -12.59 36.73
C ASP A 28 -19.74 -12.58 38.25
N PHE A 29 -18.55 -12.98 38.73
CA PHE A 29 -18.22 -13.00 40.15
C PHE A 29 -17.75 -11.63 40.68
N ASP A 30 -17.41 -10.67 39.81
CA ASP A 30 -16.94 -9.33 40.15
C ASP A 30 -18.10 -8.29 40.19
N TYR A 31 -19.13 -8.58 40.99
CA TYR A 31 -20.38 -7.81 41.05
C TYR A 31 -20.24 -6.32 41.41
N ASP A 32 -19.14 -5.93 42.05
CA ASP A 32 -18.88 -4.55 42.47
C ASP A 32 -18.43 -3.66 41.32
N TYR A 33 -17.89 -4.24 40.25
CA TYR A 33 -17.36 -3.53 39.08
C TYR A 33 -18.33 -3.51 37.88
N ILE A 34 -19.43 -4.25 37.95
CA ILE A 34 -20.49 -4.25 36.93
C ILE A 34 -21.52 -3.14 37.24
N PRO A 35 -21.68 -2.13 36.37
CA PRO A 35 -22.67 -1.07 36.57
C PRO A 35 -24.10 -1.61 36.67
N PRO A 36 -24.97 -1.05 37.54
CA PRO A 36 -26.35 -1.50 37.74
C PRO A 36 -27.29 -1.01 36.63
N LEU A 37 -26.95 -1.22 35.36
CA LEU A 37 -27.76 -0.82 34.20
C LEU A 37 -28.65 -1.95 33.66
N GLY A 38 -28.36 -3.19 34.03
CA GLY A 38 -29.14 -4.35 33.65
C GLY A 38 -29.86 -5.01 34.83
N VAL A 39 -30.90 -5.78 34.52
CA VAL A 39 -31.82 -6.40 35.48
C VAL A 39 -31.09 -7.31 36.47
N GLU A 40 -30.04 -7.98 36.00
CA GLU A 40 -29.14 -8.79 36.82
C GLU A 40 -27.74 -8.19 36.77
N ARG A 41 -26.98 -8.26 37.86
CA ARG A 41 -25.55 -7.90 37.86
C ARG A 41 -24.71 -9.03 37.25
N LYS A 42 -24.90 -9.26 35.95
CA LYS A 42 -24.17 -10.25 35.17
C LYS A 42 -23.54 -9.60 33.95
N SER A 43 -22.53 -10.25 33.40
CA SER A 43 -21.80 -9.87 32.18
C SER A 43 -22.69 -9.63 30.96
N VAL A 44 -23.81 -10.35 30.84
CA VAL A 44 -24.83 -10.16 29.80
C VAL A 44 -26.20 -10.26 30.47
N THR A 45 -27.05 -9.25 30.26
CA THR A 45 -28.34 -9.16 30.93
C THR A 45 -29.31 -8.25 30.16
N LYS A 46 -30.59 -8.23 30.52
CA LYS A 46 -31.58 -7.30 29.93
C LYS A 46 -31.41 -5.91 30.51
N SER A 47 -31.69 -4.88 29.73
CA SER A 47 -31.65 -3.49 30.22
C SER A 47 -32.82 -3.19 31.18
N HIS A 48 -32.57 -2.40 32.22
CA HIS A 48 -33.64 -1.87 33.07
C HIS A 48 -34.55 -0.86 32.36
N LYS A 49 -34.07 -0.19 31.31
CA LYS A 49 -34.81 0.90 30.62
C LYS A 49 -35.68 0.41 29.46
N ASN A 50 -35.33 -0.72 28.85
CA ASN A 50 -36.03 -1.26 27.70
C ASN A 50 -35.94 -2.80 27.71
N GLU A 51 -37.07 -3.48 27.86
CA GLU A 51 -37.11 -4.94 28.01
C GLU A 51 -36.64 -5.70 26.75
N ASN A 52 -36.60 -5.00 25.60
CA ASN A 52 -36.18 -5.55 24.31
C ASN A 52 -34.69 -5.37 24.00
N THR A 53 -33.92 -4.67 24.85
CA THR A 53 -32.49 -4.46 24.64
C THR A 53 -31.65 -5.23 25.64
N ASN A 54 -30.61 -5.89 25.14
CA ASN A 54 -29.63 -6.58 25.96
C ASN A 54 -28.40 -5.70 26.17
N VAL A 55 -27.90 -5.70 27.41
CA VAL A 55 -26.71 -4.99 27.86
C VAL A 55 -25.63 -6.01 28.13
N PHE A 56 -24.40 -5.71 27.72
CA PHE A 56 -23.25 -6.54 28.02
C PHE A 56 -22.04 -5.70 28.39
N TYR A 57 -21.19 -6.29 29.23
CA TYR A 57 -20.10 -5.61 29.91
C TYR A 57 -18.75 -6.26 29.56
N LEU A 58 -17.75 -5.44 29.24
CA LEU A 58 -16.38 -5.88 29.00
C LEU A 58 -15.42 -5.28 30.02
N GLN A 59 -14.39 -6.05 30.37
CA GLN A 59 -13.22 -5.57 31.10
C GLN A 59 -12.06 -5.41 30.12
N SER A 60 -11.28 -4.34 30.28
CA SER A 60 -10.04 -4.16 29.51
C SER A 60 -8.99 -5.18 29.95
N LEU A 61 -8.21 -5.63 28.98
CA LEU A 61 -7.05 -6.48 29.15
C LEU A 61 -5.77 -5.82 28.66
N SER A 62 -5.89 -4.79 27.81
CA SER A 62 -4.77 -3.96 27.38
C SER A 62 -4.79 -2.58 28.01
N GLU A 63 -3.73 -1.82 27.75
CA GLU A 63 -3.64 -0.41 28.10
C GLU A 63 -4.83 0.40 27.56
N GLU A 64 -5.19 1.44 28.31
CA GLU A 64 -6.28 2.35 28.00
C GLU A 64 -5.73 3.74 27.64
N PRO A 65 -6.52 4.60 26.96
CA PRO A 65 -6.11 5.96 26.66
C PRO A 65 -5.68 6.74 27.91
N LYS A 66 -4.57 7.47 27.83
CA LYS A 66 -3.98 8.29 28.90
C LYS A 66 -4.98 9.16 29.65
N ALA A 67 -5.96 9.70 28.92
CA ALA A 67 -6.99 10.57 29.46
C ALA A 67 -7.87 9.90 30.52
N PHE A 68 -8.04 8.57 30.47
CA PHE A 68 -8.94 7.85 31.38
C PHE A 68 -8.41 7.84 32.81
N SER A 69 -7.14 7.49 33.00
CA SER A 69 -6.49 7.50 34.31
C SER A 69 -6.12 8.93 34.74
N GLN A 70 -5.51 9.73 33.86
CA GLN A 70 -4.93 11.03 34.23
C GLN A 70 -5.95 12.14 34.44
N ARG A 71 -7.07 12.14 33.71
CA ARG A 71 -8.07 13.23 33.75
C ARG A 71 -9.44 12.78 34.24
N LEU A 72 -9.88 11.58 33.85
CA LEU A 72 -11.21 11.08 34.21
C LEU A 72 -11.24 10.25 35.49
N GLY A 73 -10.07 9.83 36.01
CA GLY A 73 -9.96 9.06 37.24
C GLY A 73 -10.65 7.69 37.18
N LYS A 74 -10.71 7.08 36.00
CA LYS A 74 -11.30 5.76 35.78
C LYS A 74 -10.49 4.69 36.54
N ASP A 75 -11.17 3.78 37.23
CA ASP A 75 -10.54 2.58 37.81
C ASP A 75 -10.27 1.56 36.69
N GLU A 76 -9.11 0.91 36.71
CA GLU A 76 -8.72 -0.12 35.73
C GLU A 76 -9.71 -1.30 35.69
N LYS A 77 -10.39 -1.57 36.81
CA LYS A 77 -11.39 -2.64 36.90
C LYS A 77 -12.79 -2.21 36.45
N GLU A 78 -13.01 -0.93 36.16
CA GLU A 78 -14.32 -0.42 35.75
C GLU A 78 -14.71 -0.93 34.35
N CYS A 79 -15.88 -1.58 34.27
CA CYS A 79 -16.34 -2.21 33.05
C CYS A 79 -16.83 -1.21 32.00
N TYR A 80 -16.56 -1.53 30.73
CA TYR A 80 -17.20 -0.88 29.59
C TYR A 80 -18.60 -1.46 29.38
N VAL A 81 -19.54 -0.60 28.98
CA VAL A 81 -20.94 -0.98 28.79
C VAL A 81 -21.34 -0.84 27.33
N SER A 82 -21.99 -1.84 26.75
CA SER A 82 -22.64 -1.65 25.47
C SER A 82 -23.96 -2.39 25.39
N PHE A 83 -24.69 -2.05 24.33
CA PHE A 83 -26.04 -2.50 24.07
C PHE A 83 -26.07 -3.19 22.70
N ASP A 84 -27.01 -4.11 22.53
CA ASP A 84 -27.20 -4.84 21.27
C ASP A 84 -27.55 -3.92 20.10
N ASP A 85 -28.36 -2.88 20.32
CA ASP A 85 -28.70 -1.85 19.32
C ASP A 85 -27.48 -1.06 18.81
N ARG A 86 -26.48 -0.83 19.67
CA ARG A 86 -25.24 -0.09 19.33
C ARG A 86 -24.20 -0.95 18.62
N ASN A 87 -24.27 -2.28 18.74
CA ASN A 87 -23.37 -3.23 18.07
C ASN A 87 -24.07 -3.98 16.93
N GLY A 88 -25.18 -3.45 16.42
CA GLY A 88 -26.04 -4.15 15.45
C GLY A 88 -25.30 -4.67 14.21
N ARG A 89 -24.29 -3.93 13.70
CA ARG A 89 -23.49 -4.37 12.55
C ARG A 89 -22.72 -5.67 12.81
N TYR A 90 -22.01 -5.72 13.94
CA TYR A 90 -21.27 -6.92 14.34
C TYR A 90 -22.22 -8.05 14.73
N LEU A 91 -23.26 -7.76 15.51
CA LEU A 91 -24.22 -8.78 15.95
C LEU A 91 -25.01 -9.39 14.78
N GLN A 92 -25.26 -8.62 13.72
CA GLN A 92 -25.88 -9.13 12.49
C GLN A 92 -24.97 -10.12 11.75
N SER A 93 -23.65 -9.90 11.73
CA SER A 93 -22.72 -10.81 11.04
C SER A 93 -22.68 -12.20 11.68
N ILE A 94 -22.91 -12.28 12.99
CA ILE A 94 -22.97 -13.54 13.75
C ILE A 94 -24.40 -14.11 13.87
N LYS A 95 -25.38 -13.58 13.11
CA LYS A 95 -26.79 -14.00 13.13
C LYS A 95 -27.44 -13.94 14.52
N TYR A 96 -27.00 -13.00 15.36
CA TYR A 96 -27.53 -12.81 16.71
C TYR A 96 -29.05 -12.58 16.74
N PHE A 97 -29.55 -11.79 15.79
CA PHE A 97 -30.98 -11.41 15.75
C PHE A 97 -31.92 -12.56 15.36
N GLU A 98 -31.39 -13.66 14.83
CA GLU A 98 -32.13 -14.87 14.46
C GLU A 98 -32.25 -15.87 15.63
N GLN A 99 -31.51 -15.64 16.72
CA GLN A 99 -31.44 -16.57 17.85
C GLN A 99 -32.67 -16.50 18.76
N THR A 100 -33.11 -17.66 19.24
CA THR A 100 -34.24 -17.78 20.17
C THR A 100 -33.88 -17.31 21.59
N ASP A 101 -32.66 -17.60 22.04
CA ASP A 101 -32.11 -17.12 23.31
C ASP A 101 -30.86 -16.28 23.07
N LYS A 102 -31.09 -14.97 22.95
CA LYS A 102 -30.07 -13.98 22.63
C LYS A 102 -29.02 -13.81 23.72
N ILE A 103 -29.42 -13.89 25.01
CA ILE A 103 -28.49 -13.68 26.13
C ILE A 103 -27.53 -14.85 26.21
N LYS A 104 -28.07 -16.08 26.15
CA LYS A 104 -27.26 -17.29 26.18
C LYS A 104 -26.29 -17.35 25.00
N PHE A 105 -26.77 -17.05 23.80
CA PHE A 105 -25.94 -17.04 22.60
C PHE A 105 -24.78 -16.03 22.70
N LEU A 106 -25.04 -14.81 23.16
CA LEU A 106 -24.00 -13.78 23.26
C LEU A 106 -22.98 -14.10 24.34
N ARG A 107 -23.42 -14.73 25.44
CA ARG A 107 -22.51 -15.27 26.45
C ARG A 107 -21.61 -16.36 25.85
N GLU A 108 -22.18 -17.39 25.25
CA GLU A 108 -21.41 -18.49 24.65
C GLU A 108 -20.45 -18.03 23.54
N HIS A 109 -20.82 -16.98 22.80
CA HIS A 109 -20.00 -16.43 21.72
C HIS A 109 -18.81 -15.60 22.24
N LEU A 110 -18.96 -14.87 23.35
CA LEU A 110 -17.94 -13.97 23.89
C LEU A 110 -17.10 -14.59 25.02
N GLU A 111 -17.63 -15.59 25.70
CA GLU A 111 -17.00 -16.22 26.84
C GLU A 111 -15.68 -16.92 26.45
N GLY A 112 -14.61 -16.62 27.18
CA GLY A 112 -13.29 -17.19 26.95
C GLY A 112 -12.52 -16.67 25.72
N LYS A 113 -13.08 -15.69 24.98
CA LYS A 113 -12.48 -15.10 23.78
C LYS A 113 -11.88 -13.73 24.04
N LEU A 114 -10.90 -13.37 23.20
CA LEU A 114 -10.35 -12.01 23.15
C LEU A 114 -11.22 -11.11 22.25
N ILE A 115 -11.56 -9.93 22.75
CA ILE A 115 -12.50 -9.01 22.10
C ILE A 115 -11.78 -7.69 21.83
N LEU A 116 -11.62 -7.33 20.56
CA LEU A 116 -11.15 -6.02 20.15
C LEU A 116 -12.33 -5.05 20.10
N PHE A 117 -12.24 -3.95 20.83
CA PHE A 117 -13.27 -2.93 20.83
C PHE A 117 -12.70 -1.51 20.79
N LYS A 118 -13.54 -0.56 20.38
CA LYS A 118 -13.25 0.87 20.45
C LYS A 118 -14.07 1.50 21.58
N PRO A 119 -13.48 2.30 22.46
CA PRO A 119 -14.23 2.98 23.50
C PRO A 119 -15.10 4.09 22.88
N LYS A 120 -16.25 4.36 23.50
CA LYS A 120 -17.17 5.45 23.14
C LYS A 120 -17.62 6.20 24.39
N LEU A 121 -17.11 7.42 24.55
CA LEU A 121 -17.50 8.27 25.66
C LEU A 121 -18.82 8.99 25.38
N ASN A 122 -19.77 8.86 26.32
CA ASN A 122 -21.00 9.65 26.31
C ASN A 122 -21.06 10.50 27.58
N VAL A 123 -21.44 11.77 27.46
CA VAL A 123 -21.55 12.68 28.60
C VAL A 123 -22.69 12.22 29.52
N ARG A 124 -22.41 12.14 30.82
CA ARG A 124 -23.38 11.84 31.88
C ARG A 124 -23.86 13.14 32.51
N ASN A 125 -25.17 13.37 32.50
CA ASN A 125 -25.76 14.49 33.24
C ASN A 125 -26.00 14.06 34.71
N GLY A 126 -25.26 14.67 35.64
CA GLY A 126 -25.54 14.59 37.09
C GLY A 126 -24.87 13.46 37.88
N GLY A 127 -23.53 13.35 37.83
CA GLY A 127 -22.73 12.51 38.74
C GLY A 127 -21.29 13.01 38.89
N ASP A 128 -20.53 12.47 39.86
CA ASP A 128 -19.14 12.86 40.14
C ASP A 128 -18.16 12.50 38.99
N ILE A 129 -18.50 11.50 38.16
CA ILE A 129 -17.78 11.13 36.94
C ILE A 129 -18.60 11.58 35.71
N PRO A 130 -18.06 12.46 34.83
CA PRO A 130 -18.83 13.11 33.78
C PRO A 130 -19.09 12.25 32.53
N TYR A 131 -18.59 11.01 32.46
CA TYR A 131 -18.71 10.17 31.26
C TYR A 131 -19.20 8.75 31.56
N HIS A 132 -19.95 8.18 30.63
CA HIS A 132 -20.22 6.75 30.52
C HIS A 132 -19.24 6.12 29.54
N TYR A 133 -18.49 5.11 30.00
CA TYR A 133 -17.58 4.31 29.19
C TYR A 133 -18.37 3.27 28.40
N ASN A 134 -18.72 3.62 27.16
CA ASN A 134 -19.34 2.66 26.24
C ASN A 134 -18.28 2.05 25.33
N PHE A 135 -18.66 1.05 24.55
CA PHE A 135 -17.79 0.48 23.53
C PHE A 135 -18.56 0.03 22.28
N GLU A 136 -17.81 -0.16 21.19
CA GLU A 136 -18.25 -0.83 19.97
C GLU A 136 -17.28 -1.98 19.65
N ILE A 137 -17.81 -3.18 19.43
CA ILE A 137 -17.02 -4.35 19.04
C ILE A 137 -16.48 -4.14 17.63
N VAL A 138 -15.17 -4.29 17.49
CA VAL A 138 -14.49 -4.32 16.18
C VAL A 138 -14.40 -5.77 15.70
N PHE A 139 -13.87 -6.64 16.55
CA PHE A 139 -13.62 -8.04 16.22
C PHE A 139 -13.60 -8.92 17.47
N VAL A 140 -13.93 -10.20 17.32
CA VAL A 140 -13.81 -11.20 18.39
C VAL A 140 -12.95 -12.33 17.83
N PHE A 141 -11.82 -12.59 18.49
CA PHE A 141 -10.86 -13.60 18.06
C PHE A 141 -11.20 -14.96 18.69
N ASP A 142 -10.88 -16.03 17.98
CA ASP A 142 -10.99 -17.40 18.51
C ASP A 142 -9.82 -17.77 19.44
N ASP A 143 -8.87 -16.85 19.63
CA ASP A 143 -7.81 -16.95 20.63
C ASP A 143 -8.40 -17.05 22.04
N LYS A 144 -7.88 -17.98 22.83
CA LYS A 144 -8.27 -18.13 24.23
C LYS A 144 -7.57 -17.08 25.09
N PHE A 145 -8.28 -16.66 26.12
CA PHE A 145 -7.72 -15.85 27.20
C PHE A 145 -6.69 -16.67 28.00
N GLU A 146 -5.41 -16.27 27.94
CA GLU A 146 -4.29 -17.00 28.55
C GLU A 146 -3.54 -16.17 29.61
N ALA A 147 -3.72 -14.86 29.63
CA ALA A 147 -3.01 -13.93 30.52
C ALA A 147 -3.92 -12.80 31.01
N ASN A 148 -3.62 -12.26 32.20
CA ASN A 148 -4.43 -11.19 32.79
C ASN A 148 -4.25 -9.82 32.13
N HIS A 149 -3.14 -9.63 31.42
CA HIS A 149 -2.82 -8.38 30.75
C HIS A 149 -2.11 -8.62 29.42
N TYR A 150 -2.41 -7.79 28.44
CA TYR A 150 -1.85 -7.84 27.10
C TYR A 150 -1.27 -6.49 26.69
N ILE A 151 -0.09 -6.51 26.08
CA ILE A 151 0.63 -5.33 25.60
C ILE A 151 0.43 -5.22 24.10
N ALA A 152 0.08 -4.02 23.64
CA ALA A 152 -0.06 -3.73 22.22
C ALA A 152 1.30 -3.64 21.54
N VAL A 153 1.42 -4.32 20.40
CA VAL A 153 2.58 -4.29 19.51
C VAL A 153 2.14 -3.71 18.17
N PRO A 154 2.18 -2.38 18.00
CA PRO A 154 1.91 -1.77 16.71
C PRO A 154 2.99 -2.13 15.68
N GLN A 155 2.55 -2.22 14.44
CA GLN A 155 3.38 -2.45 13.28
C GLN A 155 3.49 -1.15 12.48
N VAL A 156 4.67 -0.87 11.96
CA VAL A 156 4.89 0.26 11.05
C VAL A 156 4.19 -0.02 9.73
N LYS A 157 3.73 1.04 9.05
CA LYS A 157 3.05 0.97 7.76
C LYS A 157 3.72 -0.03 6.81
N LYS A 158 2.90 -0.89 6.21
CA LYS A 158 3.36 -2.00 5.37
C LYS A 158 4.36 -1.55 4.31
N GLY A 159 5.42 -2.35 4.15
CA GLY A 159 6.42 -2.20 3.09
C GLY A 159 7.50 -1.15 3.34
N MET A 160 7.46 -0.43 4.46
CA MET A 160 8.58 0.36 4.94
C MET A 160 9.73 -0.56 5.39
N PRO A 161 10.94 -0.46 4.79
CA PRO A 161 12.07 -1.25 5.23
C PRO A 161 12.60 -0.81 6.59
N ALA A 162 13.15 -1.76 7.36
CA ALA A 162 13.66 -1.56 8.71
C ALA A 162 14.70 -0.42 8.76
N VAL A 163 15.59 -0.36 7.78
CA VAL A 163 16.65 0.67 7.76
C VAL A 163 16.07 2.08 7.59
N ARG A 164 15.00 2.23 6.81
CA ARG A 164 14.33 3.53 6.64
C ARG A 164 13.58 3.94 7.89
N PHE A 165 12.97 3.00 8.59
CA PHE A 165 12.37 3.24 9.90
C PHE A 165 13.43 3.65 10.94
N GLU A 166 14.57 2.95 11.00
CA GLU A 166 15.70 3.29 11.85
C GLU A 166 16.28 4.68 11.56
N LYS A 167 16.45 5.01 10.28
CA LYS A 167 16.86 6.34 9.85
C LYS A 167 15.84 7.39 10.25
N ALA A 168 14.55 7.10 10.10
CA ALA A 168 13.50 8.03 10.50
C ALA A 168 13.54 8.35 12.00
N LEU A 169 13.80 7.33 12.84
CA LEU A 169 14.05 7.49 14.27
C LEU A 169 15.31 8.34 14.53
N MET A 170 16.40 8.07 13.83
CA MET A 170 17.68 8.77 14.02
C MET A 170 17.64 10.25 13.61
N GLU A 171 16.98 10.56 12.49
CA GLU A 171 16.86 11.92 11.93
C GLU A 171 15.72 12.74 12.56
N ARG A 172 14.98 12.16 13.51
CA ARG A 172 13.77 12.76 14.12
C ARG A 172 12.70 13.13 13.10
N THR A 173 12.62 12.38 12.01
CA THR A 173 11.53 12.55 11.03
C THR A 173 10.24 11.90 11.56
N PRO A 174 9.06 12.34 11.12
CA PRO A 174 7.79 11.80 11.61
C PRO A 174 7.62 10.32 11.23
N ILE A 175 7.25 9.50 12.19
CA ILE A 175 6.87 8.09 12.03
C ILE A 175 5.38 7.96 12.30
N GLN A 176 4.68 7.20 11.47
CA GLN A 176 3.24 7.00 11.60
C GLN A 176 2.93 5.58 12.05
N LEU A 177 2.12 5.45 13.09
CA LEU A 177 1.53 4.19 13.56
C LEU A 177 0.02 4.25 13.35
N SER A 178 -0.46 3.76 12.20
CA SER A 178 -1.82 4.01 11.70
C SER A 178 -2.92 3.54 12.65
N ASP A 179 -2.73 2.38 13.27
CA ASP A 179 -3.69 1.75 14.18
C ASP A 179 -3.31 1.92 15.66
N TYR A 180 -2.37 2.81 16.01
CA TYR A 180 -1.97 3.08 17.39
C TYR A 180 -1.90 4.59 17.67
N PRO A 181 -3.04 5.21 18.08
CA PRO A 181 -3.11 6.65 18.27
C PRO A 181 -2.28 7.20 19.43
N THR A 182 -1.87 8.46 19.34
CA THR A 182 -1.06 9.19 20.34
C THR A 182 -1.75 9.40 21.68
N SER A 183 -3.07 9.18 21.75
CA SER A 183 -3.86 9.14 22.97
C SER A 183 -3.54 7.91 23.87
N MET A 184 -2.91 6.87 23.32
CA MET A 184 -2.39 5.72 24.07
C MET A 184 -1.00 6.03 24.69
N GLU A 185 -0.55 5.19 25.61
CA GLU A 185 0.86 5.20 26.07
C GLU A 185 1.81 4.88 24.92
N ILE A 186 3.07 5.32 25.00
CA ILE A 186 4.04 5.00 23.95
C ILE A 186 4.24 3.49 23.94
N PRO A 187 4.18 2.85 22.75
CA PRO A 187 4.24 1.40 22.67
C PRO A 187 5.60 0.91 23.14
N GLU A 188 5.61 -0.14 23.96
CA GLU A 188 6.83 -0.77 24.45
C GLU A 188 7.58 -1.49 23.32
N PHE A 189 6.84 -2.06 22.37
CA PHE A 189 7.39 -2.78 21.22
C PHE A 189 6.80 -2.26 19.91
N ILE A 190 7.64 -2.10 18.88
CA ILE A 190 7.21 -1.75 17.53
C ILE A 190 7.74 -2.80 16.56
N LEU A 191 6.90 -3.29 15.66
CA LEU A 191 7.27 -4.23 14.61
C LEU A 191 7.56 -3.48 13.30
N CYS A 192 8.72 -3.73 12.66
CA CYS A 192 9.01 -3.21 11.33
C CYS A 192 9.93 -4.17 10.56
N ASP A 193 9.49 -4.61 9.38
CA ASP A 193 10.28 -5.35 8.37
C ASP A 193 11.16 -6.47 8.93
N GLY A 194 10.58 -7.40 9.69
CA GLY A 194 11.30 -8.55 10.25
C GLY A 194 12.12 -8.25 11.51
N TYR A 195 12.06 -7.02 12.03
CA TYR A 195 12.69 -6.61 13.29
C TYR A 195 11.64 -6.19 14.31
N LEU A 196 11.92 -6.51 15.57
CA LEU A 196 11.20 -6.03 16.73
C LEU A 196 12.07 -4.97 17.43
N TYR A 197 11.48 -3.80 17.67
CA TYR A 197 12.11 -2.67 18.33
C TYR A 197 11.55 -2.51 19.73
N TYR A 198 12.42 -2.43 20.73
CA TYR A 198 12.06 -2.26 22.13
C TYR A 198 12.35 -0.84 22.61
N ILE A 199 11.33 -0.23 23.23
CA ILE A 199 11.32 1.14 23.72
C ILE A 199 11.18 1.10 25.24
N PRO A 200 12.28 1.15 26.01
CA PRO A 200 12.25 0.92 27.45
C PRO A 200 11.62 2.06 28.27
N MET A 201 11.45 3.25 27.70
CA MET A 201 10.99 4.44 28.42
C MET A 201 10.02 5.29 27.60
N GLN A 202 9.02 5.86 28.28
CA GLN A 202 7.98 6.72 27.72
C GLN A 202 8.50 8.10 27.24
N ASP A 203 9.75 8.49 27.51
CA ASP A 203 10.31 9.77 27.03
C ASP A 203 11.12 9.62 25.74
N ILE A 204 11.26 8.39 25.22
CA ILE A 204 12.07 8.09 24.02
C ILE A 204 11.38 8.57 22.75
N LEU A 205 10.06 8.39 22.66
CA LEU A 205 9.23 8.92 21.58
C LEU A 205 8.42 10.13 22.08
N GLU A 206 8.21 11.09 21.20
CA GLU A 206 7.38 12.27 21.41
C GLU A 206 6.22 12.22 20.42
N THR A 207 5.02 12.60 20.86
CA THR A 207 3.82 12.55 20.03
C THR A 207 3.55 13.92 19.40
N SER A 208 3.03 13.93 18.16
CA SER A 208 2.61 15.18 17.52
C SER A 208 1.33 15.72 18.14
N HIS A 209 1.27 17.03 18.41
CA HIS A 209 0.02 17.70 18.81
C HIS A 209 -0.94 17.94 17.63
N GLN A 210 -0.42 17.88 16.40
CA GLN A 210 -1.20 18.14 15.19
C GLN A 210 -1.88 16.86 14.71
N ASN A 211 -1.12 15.76 14.58
CA ASN A 211 -1.59 14.50 14.01
C ASN A 211 -1.60 13.37 15.07
N SER A 212 -2.76 12.73 15.24
CA SER A 212 -3.04 11.72 16.26
C SER A 212 -2.37 10.36 16.06
N ILE A 213 -1.57 10.16 15.02
CA ILE A 213 -0.85 8.88 14.74
C ILE A 213 0.66 9.07 14.55
N THR A 214 1.18 10.28 14.76
CA THR A 214 2.57 10.63 14.44
C THR A 214 3.46 10.70 15.68
N TYR A 215 4.60 10.02 15.60
CA TYR A 215 5.63 9.92 16.63
C TYR A 215 6.97 10.45 16.11
N TYR A 216 7.78 11.00 17.02
CA TYR A 216 9.14 11.50 16.76
C TYR A 216 10.09 10.89 17.80
N ALA A 217 11.22 10.32 17.38
CA ALA A 217 12.20 9.84 18.34
C ALA A 217 13.04 10.99 18.93
N LYS A 218 12.92 11.20 20.24
CA LYS A 218 13.73 12.16 20.97
C LYS A 218 15.11 11.58 21.29
N ARG A 219 15.13 10.29 21.66
CA ARG A 219 16.32 9.55 22.11
C ARG A 219 16.46 8.22 21.36
N PRO A 220 16.73 8.24 20.03
CA PRO A 220 16.77 7.02 19.22
C PRO A 220 17.86 6.02 19.63
N LYS A 221 18.90 6.48 20.35
CA LYS A 221 20.00 5.63 20.84
C LYS A 221 19.60 4.63 21.91
N ASP A 222 18.50 4.90 22.62
CA ASP A 222 18.01 4.04 23.70
C ASP A 222 17.02 2.97 23.19
N ILE A 223 16.75 2.95 21.88
CA ILE A 223 15.90 1.95 21.25
C ILE A 223 16.78 0.75 20.87
N LEU A 224 16.37 -0.44 21.32
CA LEU A 224 17.03 -1.70 21.00
C LEU A 224 16.29 -2.41 19.88
N LYS A 225 17.02 -3.11 19.01
CA LYS A 225 16.47 -3.93 17.93
C LYS A 225 16.92 -5.37 18.02
N LEU A 226 16.02 -6.28 17.65
CA LEU A 226 16.29 -7.71 17.49
C LEU A 226 15.56 -8.23 16.24
N PRO A 227 16.20 -9.06 15.41
CA PRO A 227 15.52 -9.73 14.32
C PRO A 227 14.54 -10.77 14.87
N ILE A 228 13.34 -10.86 14.29
CA ILE A 228 12.29 -11.80 14.74
C ILE A 228 12.75 -13.25 14.64
N ASN A 229 13.63 -13.56 13.69
CA ASN A 229 14.17 -14.92 13.51
C ASN A 229 14.99 -15.41 14.71
N GLU A 230 15.53 -14.50 15.54
CA GLU A 230 16.22 -14.84 16.79
C GLU A 230 15.25 -15.03 17.97
N LEU A 231 13.97 -14.61 17.82
CA LEU A 231 12.93 -14.77 18.82
C LEU A 231 12.16 -16.07 18.58
N SER A 232 12.35 -17.06 19.45
CA SER A 232 11.58 -18.30 19.37
C SER A 232 10.09 -18.03 19.57
N ASN A 233 9.27 -18.50 18.62
CA ASN A 233 7.81 -18.53 18.66
C ASN A 233 7.13 -17.15 18.76
N PHE A 234 7.75 -16.08 18.26
CA PHE A 234 7.16 -14.73 18.30
C PHE A 234 5.77 -14.67 17.66
N TRP A 235 5.63 -15.24 16.46
CA TRP A 235 4.35 -15.25 15.73
C TRP A 235 3.27 -16.07 16.44
N ASP A 236 3.62 -17.15 17.14
CA ASP A 236 2.65 -17.94 17.91
C ASP A 236 2.12 -17.17 19.13
N GLN A 237 2.94 -16.28 19.70
CA GLN A 237 2.63 -15.46 20.87
C GLN A 237 1.93 -14.14 20.52
N LEU A 238 2.05 -13.67 19.27
CA LEU A 238 1.33 -12.51 18.79
C LEU A 238 -0.13 -12.89 18.54
N LYS A 239 -1.02 -12.48 19.44
CA LYS A 239 -2.46 -12.75 19.41
C LYS A 239 -3.23 -11.55 18.92
N ALA A 240 -4.51 -11.77 18.60
CA ALA A 240 -5.47 -10.71 18.34
C ALA A 240 -4.97 -9.69 17.28
N THR A 241 -4.33 -10.18 16.22
CA THR A 241 -3.79 -9.34 15.13
C THR A 241 -4.93 -8.75 14.31
N TYR A 242 -4.93 -7.44 14.18
CA TYR A 242 -5.92 -6.72 13.39
C TYR A 242 -5.24 -5.54 12.71
N ARG A 243 -5.16 -5.56 11.36
CA ARG A 243 -4.45 -4.54 10.57
C ARG A 243 -2.99 -4.41 11.01
N GLU A 244 -2.55 -3.21 11.41
CA GLU A 244 -1.17 -2.92 11.81
C GLU A 244 -0.99 -2.93 13.34
N ILE A 245 -1.81 -3.71 14.07
CA ILE A 245 -1.65 -3.90 15.53
C ILE A 245 -1.85 -5.36 15.91
N GLY A 246 -1.01 -5.87 16.81
CA GLY A 246 -1.19 -7.16 17.49
C GLY A 246 -0.98 -7.02 18.99
N PHE A 247 -1.22 -8.09 19.74
CA PHE A 247 -1.12 -8.09 21.20
C PHE A 247 -0.31 -9.29 21.70
N ILE A 248 0.53 -9.06 22.70
CA ILE A 248 1.30 -10.12 23.37
C ILE A 248 0.95 -10.17 24.86
N SER A 249 1.07 -11.33 25.50
CA SER A 249 0.86 -11.44 26.94
C SER A 249 1.94 -10.70 27.74
N ASP A 250 1.58 -10.22 28.92
CA ASP A 250 2.51 -9.61 29.89
C ASP A 250 3.67 -10.56 30.30
N LEU A 251 3.37 -11.86 30.40
CA LEU A 251 4.36 -12.91 30.65
C LEU A 251 5.39 -12.98 29.52
N TYR A 252 4.95 -12.99 28.26
CA TYR A 252 5.85 -13.03 27.11
C TYR A 252 6.61 -11.71 26.94
N ALA A 253 5.95 -10.58 27.14
CA ALA A 253 6.59 -9.27 27.14
C ALA A 253 7.73 -9.18 28.17
N SER A 254 7.55 -9.79 29.35
CA SER A 254 8.62 -9.87 30.36
C SER A 254 9.82 -10.70 29.88
N SER A 255 9.57 -11.84 29.23
CA SER A 255 10.63 -12.63 28.59
C SER A 255 11.33 -11.85 27.47
N LEU A 256 10.59 -11.04 26.71
CA LEU A 256 11.16 -10.19 25.66
C LEU A 256 12.05 -9.12 26.26
N ARG A 257 11.60 -8.41 27.32
CA ARG A 257 12.41 -7.42 28.05
C ARG A 257 13.76 -8.00 28.48
N ASP A 258 13.77 -9.19 29.07
CA ASP A 258 15.00 -9.88 29.46
C ASP A 258 15.89 -10.20 28.25
N THR A 259 15.30 -10.66 27.15
CA THR A 259 16.01 -10.97 25.91
C THR A 259 16.65 -9.72 25.29
N PHE A 260 15.90 -8.61 25.22
CA PHE A 260 16.41 -7.32 24.75
C PHE A 260 17.53 -6.79 25.65
N ASN A 261 17.43 -6.94 26.96
CA ASN A 261 18.48 -6.52 27.89
C ASN A 261 19.78 -7.34 27.75
N LEU A 262 19.68 -8.61 27.32
CA LEU A 262 20.82 -9.50 27.15
C LEU A 262 21.48 -9.40 25.77
N VAL A 263 20.69 -9.30 24.71
CA VAL A 263 21.15 -9.46 23.32
C VAL A 263 20.73 -8.31 22.40
N GLY A 264 19.87 -7.40 22.88
CA GLY A 264 19.37 -6.28 22.10
C GLY A 264 20.49 -5.36 21.65
N LYS A 265 20.50 -5.04 20.34
CA LYS A 265 21.48 -4.12 19.77
C LYS A 265 20.88 -2.73 19.66
N PRO A 266 21.58 -1.65 20.02
CA PRO A 266 21.09 -0.30 19.77
C PRO A 266 20.98 -0.06 18.26
N ILE A 267 20.02 0.76 17.84
CA ILE A 267 19.83 1.12 16.42
C ILE A 267 21.08 1.77 15.80
N THR A 268 21.99 2.33 16.61
CA THR A 268 23.22 2.98 16.15
C THR A 268 24.29 2.03 15.63
N ASP A 269 24.24 0.74 15.98
CA ASP A 269 25.25 -0.24 15.56
C ASP A 269 24.90 -0.83 14.20
N GLN A 270 24.98 -0.01 13.17
CA GLN A 270 25.17 -0.54 11.81
C GLN A 270 26.64 -0.93 11.67
N GLU A 271 26.91 -2.24 11.65
CA GLU A 271 28.11 -2.78 11.03
C GLU A 271 28.11 -2.31 9.57
N GLN A 272 28.88 -1.27 9.28
CA GLN A 272 29.18 -0.88 7.91
C GLN A 272 29.81 -2.09 7.21
N PRO A 273 29.32 -2.52 6.04
CA PRO A 273 30.08 -3.47 5.24
C PRO A 273 31.46 -2.87 4.92
N ILE A 274 32.49 -3.66 5.21
CA ILE A 274 33.92 -3.34 5.10
C ILE A 274 34.21 -2.63 3.77
N LYS A 275 34.37 -1.31 3.80
CA LYS A 275 34.92 -0.54 2.69
C LYS A 275 36.39 -0.91 2.56
N LYS A 276 36.76 -1.54 1.44
CA LYS A 276 38.16 -1.60 1.00
C LYS A 276 38.67 -0.16 0.88
N GLU A 277 39.67 0.17 1.67
CA GLU A 277 40.38 1.43 1.63
C GLU A 277 41.07 1.62 0.27
N GLU A 278 40.51 2.47 -0.59
CA GLU A 278 41.32 3.19 -1.58
C GLU A 278 41.64 4.57 -1.00
N LYS A 279 42.92 4.74 -0.63
CA LYS A 279 43.50 6.00 -0.18
C LYS A 279 43.41 7.03 -1.30
N ILE A 280 42.56 8.03 -1.15
CA ILE A 280 42.69 9.30 -1.86
C ILE A 280 43.11 10.35 -0.84
N GLN A 281 44.37 10.75 -0.94
CA GLN A 281 44.95 11.83 -0.15
C GLN A 281 44.21 13.14 -0.47
N THR A 282 43.61 13.71 0.57
CA THR A 282 43.20 15.10 0.66
C THR A 282 44.35 16.02 0.29
N ASN A 283 44.20 16.74 -0.82
CA ASN A 283 44.83 18.05 -1.00
C ASN A 283 43.71 19.09 -1.08
N SER A 284 43.50 19.74 0.05
CA SER A 284 42.64 20.89 0.21
C SER A 284 43.30 22.10 -0.45
N GLN A 285 42.86 22.47 -1.65
CA GLN A 285 42.95 23.85 -2.11
C GLN A 285 41.63 24.25 -2.76
N ALA A 286 41.00 25.23 -2.13
CA ALA A 286 39.75 25.84 -2.51
C ALA A 286 39.80 26.39 -3.94
N LEU A 287 38.89 25.90 -4.76
CA LEU A 287 38.34 26.60 -5.91
C LEU A 287 36.83 26.47 -5.77
N GLU A 288 36.19 27.59 -5.42
CA GLU A 288 34.74 27.77 -5.48
C GLU A 288 34.28 27.53 -6.93
N GLN A 289 33.92 26.29 -7.25
CA GLN A 289 33.04 25.99 -8.36
C GLN A 289 31.67 25.71 -7.77
N LYS A 290 30.68 26.53 -8.15
CA LYS A 290 29.26 26.22 -7.96
C LYS A 290 28.99 24.88 -8.66
N VAL A 291 29.09 23.78 -7.94
CA VAL A 291 28.58 22.48 -8.40
C VAL A 291 27.06 22.63 -8.39
N GLU A 292 26.48 22.79 -9.58
CA GLU A 292 25.03 22.69 -9.74
C GLU A 292 24.59 21.32 -9.25
N GLN A 293 23.90 21.25 -8.11
CA GLN A 293 23.37 20.00 -7.59
C GLN A 293 22.31 19.45 -8.58
N GLU A 294 22.60 18.33 -9.22
CA GLU A 294 21.63 17.55 -10.00
C GLU A 294 20.56 16.98 -9.05
N LEU A 295 19.31 16.94 -9.49
CA LEU A 295 18.17 16.48 -8.70
C LEU A 295 18.27 14.96 -8.48
N THR A 296 18.25 14.50 -7.24
CA THR A 296 18.36 13.05 -6.94
C THR A 296 17.04 12.32 -7.17
N GLU A 297 17.08 11.00 -7.36
CA GLU A 297 15.85 10.19 -7.52
C GLU A 297 14.93 10.29 -6.28
N VAL A 298 15.54 10.38 -5.10
CA VAL A 298 14.86 10.63 -3.81
C VAL A 298 14.09 11.95 -3.85
N ASP A 299 14.73 13.02 -4.36
CA ASP A 299 14.11 14.33 -4.49
C ASP A 299 12.95 14.31 -5.50
N PHE A 300 13.06 13.51 -6.55
CA PHE A 300 11.97 13.32 -7.51
C PHE A 300 10.77 12.63 -6.87
N ILE A 301 10.97 11.56 -6.10
CA ILE A 301 9.87 10.86 -5.41
C ILE A 301 9.19 11.79 -4.42
N ALA A 302 9.96 12.59 -3.67
CA ALA A 302 9.40 13.59 -2.77
C ALA A 302 8.60 14.67 -3.52
N ARG A 303 9.10 15.13 -4.68
CA ARG A 303 8.40 16.08 -5.56
C ARG A 303 7.10 15.49 -6.12
N LEU A 304 7.11 14.22 -6.52
CA LEU A 304 5.93 13.51 -7.00
C LEU A 304 4.87 13.38 -5.92
N LYS A 305 5.27 13.00 -4.69
CA LYS A 305 4.38 12.95 -3.52
C LYS A 305 3.70 14.28 -3.26
N TYR A 306 4.47 15.37 -3.28
CA TYR A 306 3.94 16.71 -3.09
C TYR A 306 2.88 17.08 -4.13
N PHE A 307 3.15 16.84 -5.42
CA PHE A 307 2.17 17.12 -6.47
C PHE A 307 0.93 16.25 -6.41
N ALA A 308 1.07 14.96 -6.07
CA ALA A 308 -0.07 14.06 -5.89
C ALA A 308 -0.98 14.55 -4.73
N GLN A 309 -0.39 14.89 -3.59
CA GLN A 309 -1.13 15.40 -2.42
C GLN A 309 -1.82 16.74 -2.69
N LYS A 310 -1.19 17.63 -3.47
CA LYS A 310 -1.78 18.92 -3.85
C LYS A 310 -3.07 18.78 -4.66
N GLU A 311 -3.19 17.71 -5.44
CA GLU A 311 -4.36 17.41 -6.27
C GLU A 311 -5.35 16.47 -5.56
N ASP A 312 -5.27 16.36 -4.23
CA ASP A 312 -6.12 15.49 -3.41
C ASP A 312 -6.08 14.01 -3.83
N LEU A 313 -4.98 13.56 -4.46
CA LEU A 313 -4.79 12.16 -4.81
C LEU A 313 -4.32 11.39 -3.58
N VAL A 314 -5.26 10.73 -2.91
CA VAL A 314 -4.99 9.93 -1.72
C VAL A 314 -4.94 8.45 -2.10
N TYR A 315 -3.74 7.89 -2.15
CA TYR A 315 -3.51 6.47 -2.42
C TYR A 315 -3.15 5.76 -1.12
N ARG A 316 -3.63 4.52 -0.95
CA ARG A 316 -3.37 3.73 0.25
C ARG A 316 -1.88 3.53 0.54
N GLU A 317 -1.07 3.61 -0.50
CA GLU A 317 0.33 3.28 -0.46
C GLU A 317 1.14 4.45 -1.00
N GLU A 318 2.10 4.96 -0.20
CA GLU A 318 3.22 5.72 -0.77
C GLU A 318 3.97 4.88 -1.82
N GLU A 319 3.85 3.56 -1.69
CA GLU A 319 4.37 2.55 -2.61
C GLU A 319 3.72 2.62 -3.98
N ALA A 320 2.46 3.08 -4.15
CA ALA A 320 1.84 3.19 -5.47
C ALA A 320 2.60 4.17 -6.38
N LEU A 321 3.08 5.28 -5.81
CA LEU A 321 3.89 6.28 -6.51
C LEU A 321 5.28 5.72 -6.85
N VAL A 322 5.91 5.05 -5.88
CA VAL A 322 7.22 4.39 -6.07
C VAL A 322 7.11 3.29 -7.12
N ASN A 323 6.09 2.45 -7.03
CA ASN A 323 5.78 1.37 -7.95
C ASN A 323 5.55 1.90 -9.37
N PHE A 324 4.75 2.95 -9.52
CA PHE A 324 4.55 3.59 -10.82
C PHE A 324 5.84 4.17 -11.41
N HIS A 325 6.65 4.85 -10.57
CA HIS A 325 7.94 5.35 -11.00
C HIS A 325 8.89 4.21 -11.43
N THR A 326 9.07 3.18 -10.60
CA THR A 326 9.93 2.03 -10.89
C THR A 326 9.46 1.30 -12.14
N ALA A 327 8.16 1.11 -12.31
CA ALA A 327 7.57 0.46 -13.49
C ALA A 327 7.86 1.22 -14.79
N LEU A 328 7.70 2.55 -14.79
CA LEU A 328 7.95 3.37 -15.98
C LEU A 328 9.45 3.61 -16.24
N LYS A 329 10.27 3.63 -15.18
CA LYS A 329 11.74 3.73 -15.28
C LYS A 329 12.33 2.48 -15.94
N THR A 330 11.77 1.32 -15.61
CA THR A 330 12.30 0.01 -16.05
C THR A 330 11.73 -0.44 -17.38
N CYS A 331 10.49 -0.04 -17.70
CA CYS A 331 9.80 -0.37 -18.95
C CYS A 331 9.65 0.82 -19.89
N ASP A 332 9.20 0.56 -21.12
CA ASP A 332 8.90 1.62 -22.09
C ASP A 332 7.42 2.04 -22.03
N ILE A 333 6.56 1.19 -21.46
CA ILE A 333 5.13 1.44 -21.27
C ILE A 333 4.65 0.97 -19.88
N ALA A 334 3.86 1.79 -19.22
CA ALA A 334 3.13 1.45 -18.00
C ALA A 334 1.67 1.88 -18.11
N VAL A 335 0.75 1.08 -17.57
CA VAL A 335 -0.69 1.33 -17.58
C VAL A 335 -1.19 1.45 -16.15
N LEU A 336 -1.90 2.53 -15.86
CA LEU A 336 -2.63 2.72 -14.61
C LEU A 336 -4.05 2.17 -14.79
N GLY A 337 -4.39 1.16 -14.01
CA GLY A 337 -5.67 0.47 -13.99
C GLY A 337 -6.49 0.77 -12.74
N GLY A 338 -7.80 0.59 -12.80
CA GLY A 338 -8.70 0.67 -11.63
C GLY A 338 -10.05 1.28 -11.97
N MET A 339 -10.94 1.33 -10.98
CA MET A 339 -12.28 1.91 -11.16
C MET A 339 -12.23 3.38 -11.60
N SER A 340 -13.29 3.84 -12.26
CA SER A 340 -13.43 5.27 -12.56
C SER A 340 -13.43 6.10 -11.26
N GLY A 341 -12.81 7.28 -11.32
CA GLY A 341 -12.70 8.18 -10.16
C GLY A 341 -11.57 7.87 -9.17
N THR A 342 -10.64 6.95 -9.48
CA THR A 342 -9.44 6.68 -8.66
C THR A 342 -8.26 7.61 -8.94
N GLY A 343 -8.41 8.58 -9.86
CA GLY A 343 -7.36 9.57 -10.14
C GLY A 343 -6.25 9.12 -11.10
N LYS A 344 -6.45 8.05 -11.89
CA LYS A 344 -5.46 7.49 -12.84
C LYS A 344 -4.82 8.54 -13.76
N THR A 345 -5.65 9.28 -14.50
CA THR A 345 -5.21 10.31 -15.44
C THR A 345 -4.49 11.44 -14.69
N GLN A 346 -5.04 11.86 -13.55
CA GLN A 346 -4.43 12.91 -12.73
C GLN A 346 -3.06 12.50 -12.18
N LEU A 347 -2.88 11.23 -11.77
CA LEU A 347 -1.58 10.72 -11.33
C LEU A 347 -0.55 10.76 -12.44
N ALA A 348 -0.91 10.33 -13.66
CA ALA A 348 -0.03 10.39 -14.81
C ALA A 348 0.38 11.85 -15.14
N LEU A 349 -0.57 12.79 -15.07
CA LEU A 349 -0.30 14.22 -15.27
C LEU A 349 0.59 14.82 -14.17
N GLN A 350 0.38 14.46 -12.89
CA GLN A 350 1.26 14.92 -11.81
C GLN A 350 2.66 14.31 -11.90
N TYR A 351 2.77 13.09 -12.42
CA TYR A 351 4.06 12.48 -12.72
C TYR A 351 4.79 13.22 -13.85
N ALA A 352 4.10 13.57 -14.93
CA ALA A 352 4.65 14.40 -16.00
C ALA A 352 5.12 15.77 -15.47
N ARG A 353 4.33 16.39 -14.60
CA ARG A 353 4.68 17.66 -13.92
C ARG A 353 5.88 17.52 -12.98
N ALA A 354 6.00 16.39 -12.29
CA ALA A 354 7.17 16.07 -11.45
C ALA A 354 8.44 15.93 -12.30
N LEU A 355 8.32 15.40 -13.52
CA LEU A 355 9.40 15.34 -14.51
C LEU A 355 9.77 16.71 -15.12
N GLY A 356 8.90 17.72 -14.98
CA GLY A 356 9.06 19.02 -15.65
C GLY A 356 8.44 19.07 -17.05
N LEU A 357 7.62 18.08 -17.41
CA LEU A 357 6.99 18.03 -18.73
C LEU A 357 5.78 18.99 -18.78
N LYS A 358 5.59 19.62 -19.94
CA LYS A 358 4.54 20.59 -20.24
C LYS A 358 3.71 20.15 -21.43
N GLU A 359 2.40 20.25 -21.28
CA GLU A 359 1.44 19.89 -22.32
C GLU A 359 1.64 20.75 -23.58
N GLY A 360 1.67 20.10 -24.75
CA GLY A 360 1.92 20.73 -26.05
C GLY A 360 3.40 20.91 -26.41
N GLU A 361 4.31 20.82 -25.43
CA GLU A 361 5.77 20.81 -25.64
C GLU A 361 6.29 19.37 -25.65
N ASN A 362 6.51 18.79 -24.46
CA ASN A 362 7.08 17.47 -24.24
C ASN A 362 6.15 16.52 -23.47
N LEU A 363 4.88 16.91 -23.31
CA LEU A 363 3.76 16.05 -22.91
C LEU A 363 2.65 16.10 -23.96
N LEU A 364 2.19 14.93 -24.41
CA LEU A 364 1.02 14.77 -25.27
C LEU A 364 -0.02 13.87 -24.60
N VAL A 365 -1.24 14.37 -24.46
CA VAL A 365 -2.40 13.58 -23.99
C VAL A 365 -3.23 13.18 -25.20
N VAL A 366 -3.44 11.88 -25.38
CA VAL A 366 -4.22 11.29 -26.46
C VAL A 366 -5.44 10.60 -25.86
N PRO A 367 -6.61 11.27 -25.83
CA PRO A 367 -7.85 10.61 -25.46
C PRO A 367 -8.22 9.58 -26.53
N ILE A 368 -8.43 8.33 -26.12
CA ILE A 368 -8.78 7.24 -27.03
C ILE A 368 -10.29 7.22 -27.25
N SER A 369 -10.69 7.14 -28.52
CA SER A 369 -12.09 6.96 -28.91
C SER A 369 -12.39 5.47 -29.12
N PRO A 370 -13.62 5.00 -28.85
CA PRO A 370 -14.06 3.65 -29.24
C PRO A 370 -13.94 3.40 -30.75
N SER A 371 -13.92 4.45 -31.57
CA SER A 371 -13.75 4.35 -33.03
C SER A 371 -12.31 4.02 -33.45
N TYR A 372 -11.33 4.10 -32.54
CA TYR A 372 -9.94 3.81 -32.86
C TYR A 372 -9.73 2.30 -32.99
N THR A 373 -9.61 1.86 -34.24
CA THR A 373 -9.56 0.46 -34.65
C THR A 373 -8.39 0.16 -35.58
N GLU A 374 -7.65 1.16 -36.04
CA GLU A 374 -6.47 0.98 -36.89
C GLU A 374 -5.35 2.00 -36.59
N PRO A 375 -4.09 1.73 -36.98
CA PRO A 375 -2.99 2.64 -36.70
C PRO A 375 -3.18 4.05 -37.29
N ALA A 376 -3.94 4.16 -38.38
CA ALA A 376 -4.23 5.43 -39.02
C ALA A 376 -5.05 6.37 -38.12
N ASP A 377 -5.84 5.83 -37.19
CA ASP A 377 -6.63 6.65 -36.26
C ASP A 377 -5.75 7.48 -35.33
N ILE A 378 -4.58 6.96 -34.93
CA ILE A 378 -3.65 7.66 -34.04
C ILE A 378 -2.41 8.23 -34.74
N LEU A 379 -2.05 7.74 -35.93
CA LEU A 379 -0.89 8.21 -36.69
C LEU A 379 -1.27 9.09 -37.89
N GLY A 380 -2.40 8.81 -38.52
CA GLY A 380 -2.77 9.36 -39.82
C GLY A 380 -2.43 8.42 -40.99
N TYR A 381 -2.63 8.91 -42.21
CA TYR A 381 -2.54 8.11 -43.43
C TYR A 381 -1.87 8.85 -44.59
N LEU A 382 -1.33 8.11 -45.55
CA LEU A 382 -0.81 8.68 -46.79
C LEU A 382 -1.95 8.90 -47.80
N ASN A 383 -2.20 10.16 -48.18
CA ASN A 383 -3.08 10.46 -49.30
C ASN A 383 -2.32 10.27 -50.62
N HIS A 384 -2.63 9.17 -51.31
CA HIS A 384 -1.98 8.78 -52.57
C HIS A 384 -2.25 9.74 -53.74
N GLN A 385 -3.37 10.46 -53.73
CA GLN A 385 -3.70 11.43 -54.78
C GLN A 385 -2.85 12.70 -54.66
N MET A 386 -2.66 13.18 -53.44
CA MET A 386 -1.86 14.37 -53.16
C MET A 386 -0.37 14.07 -52.96
N GLY A 387 -0.02 12.80 -52.72
CA GLY A 387 1.33 12.40 -52.33
C GLY A 387 1.75 13.00 -50.98
N LEU A 388 0.80 13.23 -50.07
CA LEU A 388 1.03 13.87 -48.77
C LEU A 388 0.56 12.98 -47.64
N PHE A 389 1.38 12.87 -46.60
CA PHE A 389 0.98 12.22 -45.36
C PHE A 389 0.13 13.19 -44.54
N MET A 390 -1.10 12.75 -44.24
CA MET A 390 -2.08 13.46 -43.43
C MET A 390 -2.00 12.89 -42.02
N GLU A 391 -1.46 13.68 -41.09
CA GLU A 391 -1.42 13.32 -39.68
C GLU A 391 -2.83 13.27 -39.07
N SER A 392 -3.04 12.38 -38.10
CA SER A 392 -4.27 12.35 -37.31
C SER A 392 -4.39 13.59 -36.40
N GLU A 393 -5.61 13.91 -35.99
CA GLU A 393 -5.90 15.00 -35.04
C GLU A 393 -5.21 14.82 -33.68
N THR A 394 -4.74 13.61 -33.37
CA THR A 394 -3.97 13.30 -32.15
C THR A 394 -2.63 14.02 -32.07
N GLY A 395 -2.03 14.45 -33.19
CA GLY A 395 -0.72 15.11 -33.21
C GLY A 395 0.47 14.22 -32.82
N LEU A 396 0.28 12.90 -32.73
CA LEU A 396 1.27 11.95 -32.24
C LEU A 396 2.52 11.87 -33.14
N VAL A 397 2.36 12.00 -34.46
CA VAL A 397 3.48 11.86 -35.39
C VAL A 397 4.43 13.05 -35.29
N SER A 398 3.89 14.27 -35.27
CA SER A 398 4.65 15.50 -35.09
C SER A 398 5.30 15.56 -33.71
N PHE A 399 4.63 15.04 -32.69
CA PHE A 399 5.22 14.91 -31.35
C PHE A 399 6.42 13.95 -31.32
N LEU A 400 6.27 12.75 -31.90
CA LEU A 400 7.37 11.78 -31.97
C LEU A 400 8.53 12.25 -32.86
N GLU A 401 8.24 13.02 -33.92
CA GLU A 401 9.27 13.66 -34.74
C GLU A 401 10.11 14.63 -33.91
N ARG A 402 9.45 15.48 -33.10
CA ARG A 402 10.12 16.43 -32.20
C ARG A 402 10.97 15.70 -31.15
N ALA A 403 10.42 14.66 -30.54
CA ALA A 403 11.17 13.80 -29.60
C ALA A 403 12.41 13.16 -30.26
N SER A 404 12.33 12.86 -31.55
CA SER A 404 13.49 12.42 -32.35
C SER A 404 14.43 13.57 -32.77
N GLY A 405 14.05 14.84 -32.64
CA GLY A 405 14.94 15.98 -32.78
C GLY A 405 15.75 16.25 -31.51
N GLU A 406 15.16 15.98 -30.35
CA GLU A 406 15.66 16.38 -29.03
C GLU A 406 15.93 15.15 -28.13
N PRO A 407 17.00 14.36 -28.40
CA PRO A 407 17.25 13.10 -27.69
C PRO A 407 17.56 13.25 -26.19
N ASP A 408 18.01 14.42 -25.76
CA ASP A 408 18.42 14.69 -24.38
C ASP A 408 17.24 15.08 -23.47
N GLU A 409 16.12 15.51 -24.06
CA GLU A 409 14.89 15.86 -23.35
C GLU A 409 13.94 14.67 -23.24
N LEU A 410 13.25 14.55 -22.11
CA LEU A 410 12.20 13.55 -21.92
C LEU A 410 10.90 14.00 -22.60
N PHE A 411 10.24 13.05 -23.23
CA PHE A 411 8.91 13.20 -23.81
C PHE A 411 7.97 12.16 -23.19
N MET A 412 6.72 12.52 -22.95
CA MET A 412 5.70 11.58 -22.48
C MET A 412 4.45 11.63 -23.36
N VAL A 413 3.95 10.46 -23.75
CA VAL A 413 2.65 10.28 -24.38
C VAL A 413 1.73 9.57 -23.39
N LEU A 414 0.63 10.22 -23.01
CA LEU A 414 -0.42 9.69 -22.16
C LEU A 414 -1.62 9.27 -23.01
N PHE A 415 -1.87 7.97 -23.15
CA PHE A 415 -3.08 7.43 -23.76
C PHE A 415 -4.18 7.33 -22.70
N ASP A 416 -5.12 8.26 -22.73
CA ASP A 416 -6.21 8.29 -21.77
C ASP A 416 -7.34 7.35 -22.21
N GLU A 417 -7.82 6.54 -21.28
CA GLU A 417 -8.76 5.43 -21.49
C GLU A 417 -8.33 4.51 -22.63
N MET A 418 -7.06 4.09 -22.58
CA MET A 418 -6.40 3.30 -23.62
C MET A 418 -7.24 2.12 -24.08
N ASN A 419 -7.90 1.43 -23.15
CA ASN A 419 -8.68 0.23 -23.43
C ASN A 419 -10.14 0.48 -23.86
N LEU A 420 -10.51 1.74 -24.14
CA LEU A 420 -11.80 2.05 -24.75
C LEU A 420 -11.84 1.61 -26.23
N GLY A 421 -10.70 1.71 -26.93
CA GLY A 421 -10.48 1.16 -28.26
C GLY A 421 -9.81 -0.23 -28.22
N GLN A 422 -9.80 -0.95 -29.34
CA GLN A 422 -9.07 -2.23 -29.44
C GLN A 422 -7.57 -1.95 -29.55
N VAL A 423 -6.90 -1.90 -28.40
CA VAL A 423 -5.52 -1.43 -28.26
C VAL A 423 -4.55 -2.12 -29.20
N GLU A 424 -4.70 -3.43 -29.38
CA GLU A 424 -3.84 -4.19 -30.27
C GLU A 424 -3.85 -3.72 -31.72
N HIS A 425 -4.96 -3.16 -32.20
CA HIS A 425 -5.09 -2.79 -33.60
C HIS A 425 -4.45 -1.43 -33.85
N TYR A 426 -4.92 -0.39 -33.15
CA TYR A 426 -4.40 0.96 -33.34
C TYR A 426 -2.96 1.12 -32.84
N PHE A 427 -2.56 0.37 -31.80
CA PHE A 427 -1.22 0.43 -31.22
C PHE A 427 -0.24 -0.60 -31.82
N SER A 428 -0.66 -1.38 -32.82
CA SER A 428 0.13 -2.48 -33.42
C SER A 428 1.56 -2.09 -33.86
N PRO A 429 1.84 -0.89 -34.44
CA PRO A 429 3.21 -0.53 -34.84
C PRO A 429 4.11 -0.40 -33.62
N PHE A 430 3.61 0.20 -32.54
CA PHE A 430 4.35 0.40 -31.29
C PHE A 430 4.61 -0.92 -30.58
N ILE A 431 3.65 -1.84 -30.58
CA ILE A 431 3.82 -3.19 -30.03
C ILE A 431 5.05 -3.86 -30.62
N SER A 432 5.24 -3.78 -31.94
CA SER A 432 6.36 -4.40 -32.65
C SER A 432 7.66 -3.60 -32.49
N LEU A 433 7.59 -2.26 -32.51
CA LEU A 433 8.74 -1.38 -32.34
C LEU A 433 9.37 -1.49 -30.96
N LEU A 434 8.56 -1.60 -29.91
CA LEU A 434 9.04 -1.72 -28.54
C LEU A 434 9.75 -3.06 -28.28
N GLU A 435 9.63 -4.05 -29.16
CA GLU A 435 10.43 -5.30 -29.10
C GLU A 435 11.86 -5.14 -29.62
N MET A 436 12.08 -4.16 -30.50
CA MET A 436 13.37 -3.97 -31.13
C MET A 436 14.36 -3.29 -30.17
N PRO A 437 15.66 -3.57 -30.32
CA PRO A 437 16.71 -2.78 -29.65
C PRO A 437 16.51 -1.29 -29.93
N ARG A 438 16.82 -0.45 -28.93
CA ARG A 438 16.51 0.98 -28.94
C ARG A 438 17.07 1.70 -30.17
N GLU A 439 18.24 1.30 -30.64
CA GLU A 439 18.93 1.89 -31.80
C GLU A 439 18.23 1.56 -33.14
N GLN A 440 17.39 0.52 -33.15
CA GLN A 440 16.73 0.00 -34.35
C GLN A 440 15.25 0.41 -34.44
N ARG A 441 14.72 1.11 -33.43
CA ARG A 441 13.32 1.52 -33.37
C ARG A 441 13.04 2.64 -34.37
N MET A 442 12.43 2.27 -35.49
CA MET A 442 12.16 3.17 -36.61
C MET A 442 10.67 3.09 -36.99
N LEU A 443 9.87 4.06 -36.55
CA LEU A 443 8.46 4.15 -36.90
C LEU A 443 8.31 4.53 -38.38
N ARG A 444 7.75 3.62 -39.18
CA ARG A 444 7.45 3.88 -40.60
C ARG A 444 5.97 4.16 -40.77
N LEU A 445 5.66 5.33 -41.31
CA LEU A 445 4.27 5.78 -41.52
C LEU A 445 3.68 5.29 -42.84
N PHE A 446 4.54 4.99 -43.83
CA PHE A 446 4.14 4.52 -45.16
C PHE A 446 5.25 3.64 -45.77
N SER A 447 4.94 2.95 -46.86
CA SER A 447 5.89 2.09 -47.58
C SER A 447 7.08 2.88 -48.13
N LYS A 448 8.27 2.26 -48.17
CA LYS A 448 9.50 2.88 -48.69
C LYS A 448 9.36 3.37 -50.12
N ASP A 449 8.58 2.65 -50.93
CA ASP A 449 8.40 2.92 -52.35
C ASP A 449 7.23 3.88 -52.63
N ALA A 450 6.51 4.31 -51.59
CA ALA A 450 5.38 5.22 -51.75
C ALA A 450 5.85 6.66 -52.07
N VAL A 451 5.13 7.31 -52.98
CA VAL A 451 5.38 8.72 -53.32
C VAL A 451 4.84 9.60 -52.20
N CYS A 452 5.74 10.20 -51.43
CA CYS A 452 5.40 11.15 -50.38
C CYS A 452 6.31 12.39 -50.45
N HIS A 453 5.69 13.56 -50.55
CA HIS A 453 6.37 14.86 -50.62
C HIS A 453 6.83 15.36 -49.24
N ASN A 454 6.31 14.82 -48.14
CA ASN A 454 6.77 15.11 -46.77
C ASN A 454 8.17 14.50 -46.55
N ARG A 455 9.22 15.20 -46.98
CA ARG A 455 10.62 14.71 -46.93
C ARG A 455 11.04 14.26 -45.53
N LYS A 456 10.55 14.92 -44.48
CA LYS A 456 10.86 14.61 -43.07
C LYS A 456 10.45 13.19 -42.65
N PHE A 457 9.34 12.67 -43.19
CA PHE A 457 8.82 11.36 -42.83
C PHE A 457 9.32 10.21 -43.72
N LYS A 458 10.01 10.51 -44.82
CA LYS A 458 10.41 9.52 -45.84
C LYS A 458 11.33 8.42 -45.29
N LYS A 459 12.15 8.72 -44.29
CA LYS A 459 13.06 7.75 -43.66
C LYS A 459 12.42 7.00 -42.47
N GLY A 460 11.24 7.42 -42.02
CA GLY A 460 10.65 7.03 -40.74
C GLY A 460 11.13 7.91 -39.58
N ILE A 461 10.47 7.76 -38.43
CA ILE A 461 10.75 8.52 -37.20
C ILE A 461 11.45 7.61 -36.17
N PRO A 462 12.69 7.94 -35.74
CA PRO A 462 13.39 7.16 -34.71
C PRO A 462 12.68 7.28 -33.37
N ILE A 463 12.30 6.16 -32.77
CA ILE A 463 11.69 6.14 -31.43
C ILE A 463 12.79 5.83 -30.42
N ARG A 464 13.38 6.89 -29.86
CA ARG A 464 14.45 6.78 -28.88
C ARG A 464 13.89 6.49 -27.48
N ASP A 465 14.77 6.25 -26.52
CA ASP A 465 14.41 5.94 -25.14
C ASP A 465 14.10 7.16 -24.26
N ASN A 466 14.07 8.34 -24.89
CA ASN A 466 13.59 9.57 -24.30
C ASN A 466 12.06 9.71 -24.32
N VAL A 467 11.35 8.81 -25.01
CA VAL A 467 9.88 8.77 -25.02
C VAL A 467 9.35 7.78 -23.97
N LEU A 468 8.45 8.25 -23.12
CA LEU A 468 7.71 7.47 -22.12
C LEU A 468 6.28 7.27 -22.61
N PHE A 469 5.80 6.03 -22.63
CA PHE A 469 4.39 5.74 -22.92
C PHE A 469 3.66 5.41 -21.62
N VAL A 470 2.58 6.14 -21.36
CA VAL A 470 1.71 5.89 -20.20
C VAL A 470 0.29 5.66 -20.72
N GLY A 471 -0.40 4.66 -20.21
CA GLY A 471 -1.82 4.43 -20.48
C GLY A 471 -2.65 4.53 -19.21
N THR A 472 -3.91 4.94 -19.32
CA THR A 472 -4.92 4.72 -18.27
C THR A 472 -5.95 3.72 -18.79
N ALA A 473 -6.46 2.86 -17.92
CA ALA A 473 -7.43 1.83 -18.29
C ALA A 473 -8.49 1.63 -17.20
N ASN A 474 -9.72 1.42 -17.62
CA ASN A 474 -10.82 1.00 -16.75
C ASN A 474 -11.04 -0.49 -16.96
N PHE A 475 -11.02 -1.32 -15.92
CA PHE A 475 -11.27 -2.76 -16.05
C PHE A 475 -12.73 -3.06 -15.71
N ASP A 476 -13.65 -2.55 -16.54
CA ASP A 476 -15.08 -2.80 -16.44
C ASP A 476 -15.64 -3.43 -17.73
N GLU A 477 -16.87 -3.90 -17.67
CA GLU A 477 -17.55 -4.59 -18.78
C GLU A 477 -17.64 -3.77 -20.08
N THR A 478 -17.43 -2.45 -20.03
CA THR A 478 -17.60 -1.56 -21.19
C THR A 478 -16.34 -1.38 -22.02
N THR A 479 -15.22 -1.97 -21.58
CA THR A 479 -13.90 -1.80 -22.19
C THR A 479 -13.39 -3.05 -22.90
N LYS A 480 -12.32 -2.89 -23.69
CA LYS A 480 -11.65 -3.99 -24.40
C LYS A 480 -10.52 -4.58 -23.56
N ASP A 481 -10.32 -5.88 -23.70
CA ASP A 481 -9.24 -6.59 -23.04
C ASP A 481 -7.88 -6.34 -23.71
N PHE A 482 -6.84 -6.24 -22.89
CA PHE A 482 -5.45 -6.20 -23.35
C PHE A 482 -4.94 -7.59 -23.70
N SER A 483 -4.41 -7.86 -24.89
CA SER A 483 -3.90 -9.20 -25.17
C SER A 483 -2.72 -9.63 -24.30
N ASN A 484 -2.48 -10.94 -24.21
CA ASN A 484 -1.31 -11.51 -23.54
C ASN A 484 -0.01 -10.98 -24.16
N ARG A 485 -0.02 -10.76 -25.47
CA ARG A 485 1.10 -10.14 -26.19
C ARG A 485 1.40 -8.79 -25.56
N MET A 486 0.39 -7.93 -25.37
CA MET A 486 0.57 -6.60 -24.81
C MET A 486 0.95 -6.62 -23.32
N LEU A 487 0.29 -7.46 -22.53
CA LEU A 487 0.55 -7.64 -21.09
C LEU A 487 2.01 -8.06 -20.81
N ASP A 488 2.64 -8.84 -21.69
CA ASP A 488 4.05 -9.20 -21.58
C ASP A 488 5.01 -7.98 -21.66
N ARG A 489 4.55 -6.85 -22.21
CA ARG A 489 5.38 -5.67 -22.49
C ARG A 489 5.14 -4.51 -21.53
N MET A 490 4.10 -4.56 -20.71
CA MET A 490 3.72 -3.45 -19.84
C MET A 490 3.58 -3.87 -18.38
N ASN A 491 3.65 -2.90 -17.49
CA ASN A 491 3.21 -3.05 -16.11
C ASN A 491 1.79 -2.49 -16.00
N VAL A 492 0.84 -3.28 -15.48
CA VAL A 492 -0.53 -2.83 -15.22
C VAL A 492 -0.70 -2.60 -13.72
N ILE A 493 -0.63 -1.35 -13.28
CA ILE A 493 -0.69 -0.97 -11.87
C ILE A 493 -2.12 -0.62 -11.52
N PHE A 494 -2.75 -1.42 -10.66
CA PHE A 494 -4.09 -1.15 -10.15
C PHE A 494 -4.03 -0.15 -9.00
N LEU A 495 -4.65 1.02 -9.19
CA LEU A 495 -4.80 2.02 -8.14
C LEU A 495 -6.02 1.69 -7.29
N GLU A 496 -5.79 1.48 -6.00
CA GLU A 496 -6.83 1.20 -5.03
C GLU A 496 -7.27 2.48 -4.31
N LYS A 497 -8.59 2.65 -4.19
CA LYS A 497 -9.17 3.79 -3.47
C LYS A 497 -9.06 3.54 -1.97
N LEU A 498 -8.59 4.54 -1.23
CA LEU A 498 -8.68 4.57 0.23
C LEU A 498 -10.14 4.56 0.71
N SER A 499 -10.37 3.97 1.88
CA SER A 499 -11.65 4.15 2.55
C SER A 499 -11.86 5.62 2.89
N PHE A 500 -13.12 6.06 2.92
CA PHE A 500 -13.43 7.45 3.23
C PHE A 500 -12.82 7.90 4.56
N GLY A 501 -12.78 7.02 5.56
CA GLY A 501 -12.13 7.29 6.85
C GLY A 501 -10.65 7.62 6.69
N GLU A 502 -9.88 6.72 6.08
CA GLU A 502 -8.43 6.90 5.85
C GLU A 502 -8.13 8.17 5.04
N ALA A 503 -8.94 8.47 4.02
CA ALA A 503 -8.78 9.66 3.19
C ALA A 503 -9.00 10.99 3.93
N PHE A 504 -9.80 11.01 5.01
CA PHE A 504 -9.96 12.18 5.86
C PHE A 504 -8.82 12.34 6.87
N PHE A 505 -8.13 11.25 7.26
CA PHE A 505 -7.04 11.29 8.24
C PHE A 505 -5.68 11.67 7.63
N GLU A 506 -5.38 11.30 6.37
CA GLU A 506 -4.10 11.67 5.73
C GLU A 506 -3.97 13.18 5.44
N LYS A 507 -5.09 13.92 5.34
CA LYS A 507 -5.11 15.34 4.97
C LYS A 507 -4.43 16.29 5.98
N GLU A 508 -4.14 15.86 7.21
CA GLU A 508 -3.54 16.72 8.24
C GLU A 508 -2.00 16.71 8.28
N SER A 509 -1.33 16.07 7.31
CA SER A 509 0.14 16.04 7.25
C SER A 509 0.68 17.35 6.63
N SER A 510 1.47 18.09 7.41
CA SER A 510 1.88 19.47 7.18
C SER A 510 2.52 19.75 5.80
N TYR A 511 2.01 20.78 5.12
CA TYR A 511 2.58 21.35 3.89
C TYR A 511 3.92 22.03 4.19
N ASN A 512 5.02 21.28 4.13
CA ASN A 512 6.32 21.93 3.94
C ASN A 512 6.46 22.24 2.45
N GLU A 513 6.47 23.53 2.11
CA GLU A 513 6.95 23.99 0.80
C GLU A 513 8.39 23.53 0.66
N VAL A 514 8.56 22.36 0.06
CA VAL A 514 9.86 21.91 -0.38
C VAL A 514 10.18 22.76 -1.61
N GLN A 515 10.92 23.86 -1.42
CA GLN A 515 11.61 24.58 -2.49
C GLN A 515 12.71 23.67 -3.09
N ARG A 516 12.33 22.55 -3.71
CA ARG A 516 13.24 21.71 -4.50
C ARG A 516 13.07 22.11 -5.96
N GLY A 517 14.20 22.46 -6.58
CA GLY A 517 14.25 23.27 -7.79
C GLY A 517 13.31 22.82 -8.91
N ASN A 518 12.74 23.80 -9.62
CA ASN A 518 12.04 23.66 -10.90
C ASN A 518 13.02 23.30 -12.03
N LYS A 519 13.88 22.31 -11.81
CA LYS A 519 14.71 21.77 -12.89
C LYS A 519 13.94 20.64 -13.58
N ASP A 520 13.97 20.68 -14.90
CA ASP A 520 13.42 19.65 -15.76
C ASP A 520 14.34 18.43 -15.74
N ILE A 521 13.77 17.23 -15.69
CA ILE A 521 14.53 15.99 -15.63
C ILE A 521 14.92 15.58 -17.04
N THR A 522 16.22 15.48 -17.28
CA THR A 522 16.76 15.10 -18.59
C THR A 522 16.68 13.59 -18.79
N ARG A 523 16.72 13.15 -20.07
CA ARG A 523 16.74 11.73 -20.41
C ARG A 523 17.94 11.02 -19.82
N LYS A 524 19.11 11.66 -19.79
CA LYS A 524 20.33 11.09 -19.21
C LYS A 524 20.14 10.73 -17.74
N LEU A 525 19.60 11.67 -16.95
CA LEU A 525 19.34 11.45 -15.53
C LEU A 525 18.36 10.28 -15.33
N TYR A 526 17.25 10.27 -16.06
CA TYR A 526 16.18 9.28 -15.87
C TYR A 526 16.51 7.87 -16.39
N ARG A 527 17.18 7.74 -17.54
CA ARG A 527 17.44 6.45 -18.21
C ARG A 527 18.85 5.90 -17.99
N GLU A 528 19.82 6.72 -17.60
CA GLU A 528 21.21 6.29 -17.39
C GLU A 528 21.64 6.40 -15.93
N THR A 529 21.30 7.48 -15.23
CA THR A 529 21.73 7.68 -13.83
C THR A 529 20.85 6.92 -12.85
N TRP A 530 19.53 7.04 -12.95
CA TRP A 530 18.58 6.39 -12.02
C TRP A 530 18.32 4.92 -12.34
N LYS A 531 18.83 4.43 -13.47
CA LYS A 531 18.61 3.05 -13.93
C LYS A 531 19.89 2.23 -13.88
N SER A 532 19.91 1.22 -13.01
CA SER A 532 20.92 0.16 -13.03
C SER A 532 20.77 -0.71 -14.28
N LYS A 533 21.91 -1.11 -14.86
CA LYS A 533 21.96 -1.98 -16.05
C LYS A 533 21.81 -3.47 -15.71
N GLY A 534 21.75 -3.83 -14.42
CA GLY A 534 21.62 -5.20 -13.93
C GLY A 534 20.19 -5.75 -14.04
N PHE A 535 20.10 -7.08 -14.02
CA PHE A 535 18.88 -7.79 -13.64
C PHE A 535 19.30 -8.98 -12.77
N HIS A 536 18.69 -9.12 -11.60
CA HIS A 536 18.99 -10.23 -10.69
C HIS A 536 17.70 -10.76 -10.07
N LEU A 537 17.54 -12.09 -10.14
CA LEU A 537 16.50 -12.84 -9.45
C LEU A 537 17.17 -13.88 -8.56
N GLU A 538 16.64 -14.06 -7.36
CA GLU A 538 17.07 -15.09 -6.43
C GLU A 538 16.60 -16.48 -6.91
N GLU A 539 17.28 -17.55 -6.49
CA GLU A 539 16.94 -18.92 -6.91
C GLU A 539 15.51 -19.31 -6.50
N THR A 540 15.05 -18.85 -5.35
CA THR A 540 13.68 -19.03 -4.84
C THR A 540 12.66 -18.32 -5.72
N GLU A 541 12.94 -17.07 -6.11
CA GLU A 541 12.09 -16.29 -7.02
C GLU A 541 11.97 -16.96 -8.38
N VAL A 542 13.08 -17.45 -8.94
CA VAL A 542 13.09 -18.19 -10.21
C VAL A 542 12.28 -19.48 -10.10
N ALA A 543 12.48 -20.27 -9.04
CA ALA A 543 11.74 -21.51 -8.81
C ALA A 543 10.23 -21.29 -8.63
N LEU A 544 9.82 -20.17 -8.02
CA LEU A 544 8.40 -19.79 -7.97
C LEU A 544 7.88 -19.41 -9.36
N LEU A 545 8.62 -18.62 -10.15
CA LEU A 545 8.21 -18.24 -11.50
C LEU A 545 8.05 -19.46 -12.43
N ASP A 546 8.93 -20.46 -12.31
CA ASP A 546 8.82 -21.71 -13.07
C ASP A 546 7.59 -22.52 -12.66
N ARG A 547 7.28 -22.62 -11.36
CA ARG A 547 6.04 -23.27 -10.90
C ARG A 547 4.79 -22.54 -11.39
N LEU A 548 4.79 -21.20 -11.30
CA LEU A 548 3.69 -20.38 -11.83
C LEU A 548 3.55 -20.54 -13.35
N HIS A 549 4.66 -20.70 -14.09
CA HIS A 549 4.62 -20.99 -15.52
C HIS A 549 3.91 -22.31 -15.81
N GLU A 550 4.29 -23.39 -15.13
CA GLU A 550 3.70 -24.71 -15.34
C GLU A 550 2.21 -24.74 -14.95
N ASP A 551 1.84 -24.12 -13.82
CA ASP A 551 0.44 -24.03 -13.38
C ASP A 551 -0.43 -23.29 -14.42
N LEU A 552 0.04 -22.14 -14.93
CA LEU A 552 -0.67 -21.37 -15.95
C LEU A 552 -0.82 -22.13 -17.27
N ARG A 553 0.27 -22.78 -17.72
CA ARG A 553 0.31 -23.53 -18.97
C ARG A 553 -0.55 -24.78 -18.92
N GLY A 554 -0.75 -25.36 -17.72
CA GLY A 554 -1.63 -26.50 -17.48
C GLY A 554 -3.10 -26.21 -17.83
N VAL A 555 -3.53 -24.94 -17.74
CA VAL A 555 -4.89 -24.50 -18.08
C VAL A 555 -4.98 -23.96 -19.51
N ASP A 556 -4.05 -23.09 -19.89
CA ASP A 556 -4.02 -22.50 -21.23
C ASP A 556 -2.58 -22.43 -21.74
N ALA A 557 -2.30 -23.16 -22.84
CA ALA A 557 -0.99 -23.18 -23.46
C ALA A 557 -0.52 -21.80 -24.00
N GLN A 558 -1.42 -20.82 -24.11
CA GLN A 558 -1.13 -19.44 -24.49
C GLN A 558 -0.86 -18.51 -23.30
N ILE A 559 -1.00 -18.99 -22.06
CA ILE A 559 -0.76 -18.25 -20.83
C ILE A 559 0.45 -18.83 -20.11
N GLY A 560 1.34 -17.97 -19.65
CA GLY A 560 2.50 -18.39 -18.87
C GLY A 560 3.44 -17.24 -18.54
N VAL A 561 4.48 -17.57 -17.78
CA VAL A 561 5.59 -16.65 -17.50
C VAL A 561 6.62 -16.81 -18.62
N SER A 562 6.82 -15.76 -19.43
CA SER A 562 7.83 -15.76 -20.48
C SER A 562 9.19 -15.27 -19.94
N PHE A 563 10.29 -15.62 -20.61
CA PHE A 563 11.62 -15.07 -20.26
C PHE A 563 11.64 -13.53 -20.24
N ARG A 564 10.81 -12.90 -21.08
CA ARG A 564 10.63 -11.44 -21.10
C ARG A 564 10.02 -10.94 -19.80
N VAL A 565 8.98 -11.62 -19.31
CA VAL A 565 8.34 -11.30 -18.03
C VAL A 565 9.36 -11.45 -16.91
N ALA A 566 10.03 -12.60 -16.78
CA ALA A 566 11.03 -12.83 -15.75
C ALA A 566 12.15 -11.77 -15.78
N LYS A 567 12.69 -11.43 -16.96
CA LYS A 567 13.67 -10.35 -17.10
C LYS A 567 13.11 -8.98 -16.71
N GLY A 568 11.84 -8.71 -17.03
CA GLY A 568 11.14 -7.50 -16.62
C GLY A 568 11.02 -7.40 -15.10
N ILE A 569 10.68 -8.51 -14.43
CA ILE A 569 10.61 -8.61 -12.96
C ILE A 569 11.98 -8.34 -12.33
N GLY A 570 13.02 -9.04 -12.78
CA GLY A 570 14.38 -8.83 -12.26
C GLY A 570 14.90 -7.42 -12.47
N ASN A 571 14.58 -6.81 -13.62
CA ASN A 571 14.93 -5.41 -13.90
C ASN A 571 14.12 -4.43 -13.03
N TYR A 572 12.87 -4.75 -12.69
CA TYR A 572 12.06 -3.95 -11.78
C TYR A 572 12.65 -3.94 -10.36
N ILE A 573 12.98 -5.12 -9.84
CA ILE A 573 13.49 -5.29 -8.48
C ILE A 573 14.86 -4.63 -8.30
N GLU A 574 15.76 -4.78 -9.26
CA GLU A 574 17.11 -4.18 -9.22
C GLU A 574 17.09 -2.64 -9.32
N ASN A 575 15.97 -2.07 -9.72
CA ASN A 575 15.81 -0.63 -9.95
C ASN A 575 14.82 0.01 -8.99
N ILE A 576 14.52 -0.65 -7.86
CA ILE A 576 13.79 -0.03 -6.77
C ILE A 576 14.58 1.22 -6.36
N PRO A 577 13.95 2.41 -6.30
CA PRO A 577 14.63 3.61 -5.86
C PRO A 577 15.20 3.41 -4.47
N GLU A 578 16.40 3.94 -4.25
CA GLU A 578 17.08 3.93 -2.95
C GLU A 578 17.14 5.34 -2.39
N ASP A 579 17.20 5.47 -1.07
CA ASP A 579 17.46 6.73 -0.40
C ASP A 579 18.94 7.13 -0.48
N GLN A 580 19.30 8.27 0.11
CA GLN A 580 20.68 8.79 0.07
C GLN A 580 21.71 7.85 0.74
N ASP A 581 21.26 6.88 1.54
CA ASP A 581 22.11 5.91 2.24
C ASP A 581 22.09 4.52 1.57
N GLY A 582 21.43 4.38 0.40
CA GLY A 582 21.33 3.12 -0.33
C GLY A 582 20.19 2.19 0.15
N ASN A 583 19.22 2.71 0.91
CA ASN A 583 18.11 1.89 1.40
C ASN A 583 16.93 1.94 0.44
N PRO A 584 16.34 0.79 0.06
CA PRO A 584 15.27 0.75 -0.92
C PRO A 584 13.99 1.41 -0.38
N PHE A 585 13.21 2.06 -1.25
CA PHE A 585 11.95 2.69 -0.85
C PHE A 585 10.82 1.69 -0.54
N ILE A 586 10.89 0.50 -1.15
CA ILE A 586 10.00 -0.65 -0.94
C ILE A 586 10.86 -1.91 -0.77
N THR A 587 10.42 -2.87 0.04
CA THR A 587 11.19 -4.11 0.22
C THR A 587 11.21 -4.94 -1.06
N ARG A 588 12.26 -5.75 -1.25
CA ARG A 588 12.38 -6.69 -2.38
C ARG A 588 11.17 -7.62 -2.49
N LYS A 589 10.67 -8.10 -1.35
CA LYS A 589 9.51 -9.00 -1.26
C LYS A 589 8.21 -8.32 -1.71
N THR A 590 7.96 -7.08 -1.26
CA THR A 590 6.79 -6.31 -1.71
C THR A 590 6.89 -5.96 -3.20
N ALA A 591 8.08 -5.59 -3.67
CA ALA A 591 8.33 -5.35 -5.09
C ALA A 591 8.05 -6.58 -5.97
N PHE A 592 8.45 -7.77 -5.51
CA PHE A 592 8.18 -9.02 -6.21
C PHE A 592 6.68 -9.36 -6.21
N ASP A 593 5.97 -9.18 -5.10
CA ASP A 593 4.51 -9.34 -5.01
C ASP A 593 3.77 -8.44 -6.02
N TYR A 594 4.16 -7.17 -6.10
CA TYR A 594 3.64 -6.25 -7.10
C TYR A 594 3.88 -6.73 -8.53
N GLN A 595 5.06 -7.25 -8.83
CA GLN A 595 5.37 -7.74 -10.17
C GLN A 595 4.58 -8.99 -10.54
N ILE A 596 4.32 -9.90 -9.58
CA ILE A 596 3.42 -11.04 -9.78
C ILE A 596 2.01 -10.54 -10.13
N LYS A 597 1.45 -9.62 -9.32
CA LYS A 597 0.14 -9.00 -9.59
C LYS A 597 0.08 -8.34 -10.97
N GLN A 598 1.07 -7.51 -11.31
CA GLN A 598 1.04 -6.65 -12.51
C GLN A 598 1.31 -7.39 -13.83
N ARG A 599 2.15 -8.44 -13.82
CA ARG A 599 2.62 -9.10 -15.05
C ARG A 599 2.15 -10.53 -15.24
N ILE A 600 1.79 -11.22 -14.16
CA ILE A 600 1.42 -12.63 -14.18
C ILE A 600 -0.09 -12.75 -13.98
N LEU A 601 -0.61 -12.25 -12.85
CA LEU A 601 -2.02 -12.42 -12.50
C LEU A 601 -2.96 -11.66 -13.44
N THR A 602 -2.50 -10.56 -14.04
CA THR A 602 -3.24 -9.81 -15.07
C THR A 602 -3.54 -10.61 -16.34
N LYS A 603 -2.85 -11.73 -16.56
CA LYS A 603 -3.13 -12.63 -17.70
C LYS A 603 -4.23 -13.63 -17.40
N ILE A 604 -4.59 -13.82 -16.13
CA ILE A 604 -5.57 -14.82 -15.71
C ILE A 604 -6.96 -14.21 -15.86
N ARG A 605 -7.61 -14.51 -16.97
CA ARG A 605 -8.96 -14.08 -17.28
C ARG A 605 -9.66 -15.15 -18.08
N GLY A 606 -10.98 -15.15 -18.05
CA GLY A 606 -11.75 -16.14 -18.77
C GLY A 606 -12.96 -16.60 -17.99
N HIS A 607 -13.61 -17.61 -18.55
CA HIS A 607 -14.78 -18.22 -17.95
C HIS A 607 -14.40 -19.12 -16.77
N ARG A 608 -15.36 -19.31 -15.87
CA ARG A 608 -15.23 -20.15 -14.68
C ARG A 608 -14.62 -21.53 -14.98
N GLU A 609 -15.07 -22.19 -16.04
CA GLU A 609 -14.60 -23.53 -16.44
C GLU A 609 -13.10 -23.58 -16.77
N GLN A 610 -12.50 -22.45 -17.15
CA GLN A 610 -11.09 -22.38 -17.52
C GLN A 610 -10.23 -22.05 -16.30
N ILE A 611 -10.56 -20.99 -15.56
CA ILE A 611 -9.63 -20.40 -14.58
C ILE A 611 -9.98 -20.68 -13.12
N GLN A 612 -11.11 -21.34 -12.82
CA GLN A 612 -11.52 -21.63 -11.45
C GLN A 612 -10.47 -22.43 -10.67
N GLU A 613 -9.78 -23.39 -11.30
CA GLU A 613 -8.75 -24.18 -10.60
C GLU A 613 -7.53 -23.33 -10.20
N LEU A 614 -7.19 -22.32 -11.01
CA LEU A 614 -6.06 -21.42 -10.75
C LEU A 614 -6.36 -20.41 -9.65
N VAL A 615 -7.52 -19.76 -9.76
CA VAL A 615 -7.91 -18.63 -8.91
C VAL A 615 -8.63 -19.10 -7.65
N GLY A 616 -9.45 -20.15 -7.75
CA GLY A 616 -10.31 -20.63 -6.67
C GLY A 616 -11.74 -20.11 -6.76
N THR A 617 -12.51 -20.32 -5.69
CA THR A 617 -13.93 -19.94 -5.59
C THR A 617 -14.19 -19.12 -4.33
N PHE A 618 -15.26 -18.32 -4.34
CA PHE A 618 -15.69 -17.56 -3.18
C PHE A 618 -17.10 -17.99 -2.78
N GLU A 619 -17.21 -18.90 -1.80
CA GLU A 619 -18.48 -19.50 -1.38
C GLU A 619 -18.75 -19.24 0.10
N GLY A 620 -19.99 -18.84 0.44
CA GLY A 620 -20.39 -18.63 1.83
C GLY A 620 -19.66 -17.50 2.55
N GLY A 621 -19.03 -16.57 1.83
CA GLY A 621 -18.21 -15.49 2.41
C GLY A 621 -16.77 -15.89 2.71
N VAL A 622 -16.36 -17.10 2.31
CA VAL A 622 -15.00 -17.63 2.51
C VAL A 622 -14.34 -17.86 1.16
N TYR A 623 -13.09 -17.42 1.04
CA TYR A 623 -12.27 -17.66 -0.14
C TYR A 623 -11.64 -19.06 -0.08
N GLN A 624 -12.03 -19.91 -1.03
CA GLN A 624 -11.42 -21.22 -1.25
C GLN A 624 -10.26 -21.05 -2.24
N GLN A 625 -9.04 -21.22 -1.73
CA GLN A 625 -7.80 -20.95 -2.46
C GLN A 625 -7.61 -21.89 -3.65
N GLY A 626 -7.39 -21.30 -4.82
CA GLY A 626 -6.93 -22.00 -6.03
C GLY A 626 -5.45 -22.38 -5.99
N LEU A 627 -4.97 -23.02 -7.05
CA LEU A 627 -3.58 -23.50 -7.17
C LEU A 627 -2.56 -22.39 -6.94
N ILE A 628 -2.75 -21.22 -7.55
CA ILE A 628 -1.79 -20.12 -7.47
C ILE A 628 -1.73 -19.56 -6.05
N ALA A 629 -2.88 -19.35 -5.40
CA ALA A 629 -2.91 -18.86 -4.03
C ALA A 629 -2.20 -19.83 -3.07
N ARG A 630 -2.37 -21.14 -3.26
CA ARG A 630 -1.64 -22.16 -2.48
C ARG A 630 -0.13 -22.08 -2.69
N ARG A 631 0.35 -21.92 -3.93
CA ARG A 631 1.79 -21.75 -4.21
C ARG A 631 2.37 -20.53 -3.53
N LEU A 632 1.67 -19.40 -3.58
CA LEU A 632 2.11 -18.17 -2.92
C LEU A 632 2.15 -18.31 -1.40
N LEU A 633 1.22 -19.09 -0.83
CA LEU A 633 1.20 -19.38 0.61
C LEU A 633 2.26 -20.41 1.05
N GLU A 634 2.60 -21.37 0.19
CA GLU A 634 3.68 -22.35 0.44
C GLU A 634 5.05 -21.68 0.52
N GLU A 635 5.29 -20.64 -0.29
CA GLU A 635 6.55 -19.88 -0.29
C GLU A 635 6.64 -18.83 0.81
N ARG A 636 5.56 -18.64 1.56
CA ARG A 636 5.43 -17.55 2.51
C ARG A 636 6.27 -17.81 3.76
N SER A 637 7.15 -16.87 4.09
CA SER A 637 7.92 -16.88 5.34
C SER A 637 7.24 -16.11 6.48
N GLY A 638 6.25 -15.26 6.20
CA GLY A 638 5.55 -14.45 7.21
C GLY A 638 4.18 -13.94 6.74
N GLU A 639 3.34 -13.51 7.68
CA GLU A 639 1.91 -13.21 7.47
C GLU A 639 1.59 -12.01 6.54
N ASP A 640 2.59 -11.36 5.95
CA ASP A 640 2.42 -10.21 5.06
C ASP A 640 2.95 -10.38 3.64
N GLU A 641 3.68 -11.45 3.36
CA GLU A 641 4.17 -11.75 2.01
C GLU A 641 3.01 -12.11 1.08
N PHE A 642 3.12 -11.69 -0.20
CA PHE A 642 2.16 -11.92 -1.28
C PHE A 642 0.73 -11.40 -1.07
N LYS A 643 0.48 -10.52 -0.09
CA LYS A 643 -0.87 -10.01 0.22
C LYS A 643 -1.52 -9.32 -0.99
N SER A 644 -0.79 -8.52 -1.76
CA SER A 644 -1.36 -7.79 -2.90
C SER A 644 -1.83 -8.77 -3.98
N SER A 645 -1.05 -9.81 -4.24
CA SER A 645 -1.41 -10.90 -5.16
C SER A 645 -2.56 -11.76 -4.63
N LEU A 646 -2.58 -12.08 -3.33
CA LEU A 646 -3.64 -12.88 -2.71
C LEU A 646 -4.99 -12.14 -2.71
N ASP A 647 -4.99 -10.86 -2.34
CA ASP A 647 -6.18 -10.00 -2.37
C ASP A 647 -6.73 -9.88 -3.80
N PHE A 648 -5.83 -9.79 -4.79
CA PHE A 648 -6.21 -9.75 -6.21
C PHE A 648 -6.80 -11.08 -6.71
N LEU A 649 -6.27 -12.22 -6.27
CA LEU A 649 -6.83 -13.54 -6.57
C LEU A 649 -8.20 -13.73 -5.91
N GLU A 650 -8.35 -13.30 -4.65
CA GLU A 650 -9.65 -13.33 -3.96
C GLU A 650 -10.69 -12.47 -4.71
N GLN A 651 -10.29 -11.29 -5.18
CA GLN A 651 -11.16 -10.45 -6.01
C GLN A 651 -11.59 -11.16 -7.29
N LYS A 652 -10.66 -11.78 -8.02
CA LYS A 652 -11.00 -12.56 -9.23
C LYS A 652 -11.90 -13.76 -8.91
N ALA A 653 -11.73 -14.42 -7.77
CA ALA A 653 -12.61 -15.50 -7.32
C ALA A 653 -14.04 -15.01 -7.04
N LYS A 654 -14.18 -13.81 -6.45
CA LYS A 654 -15.47 -13.14 -6.24
C LYS A 654 -16.14 -12.83 -7.59
N GLU A 655 -15.39 -12.29 -8.55
CA GLU A 655 -15.88 -12.01 -9.90
C GLU A 655 -16.33 -13.29 -10.61
N LEU A 656 -15.52 -14.34 -10.59
CA LEU A 656 -15.86 -15.65 -11.16
C LEU A 656 -17.16 -16.22 -10.57
N THR A 657 -17.31 -16.14 -9.25
CA THR A 657 -18.47 -16.69 -8.55
C THR A 657 -19.74 -15.88 -8.85
N ARG A 658 -19.62 -14.56 -8.99
CA ARG A 658 -20.74 -13.65 -9.26
C ARG A 658 -21.16 -13.63 -10.73
N ASN A 659 -20.21 -13.54 -11.65
CA ASN A 659 -20.44 -13.25 -13.06
C ASN A 659 -20.18 -14.46 -13.99
N GLY A 660 -19.55 -15.53 -13.49
CA GLY A 660 -19.11 -16.66 -14.32
C GLY A 660 -17.90 -16.36 -15.21
N TYR A 661 -17.32 -15.16 -15.07
CA TYR A 661 -16.17 -14.65 -15.81
C TYR A 661 -15.38 -13.68 -14.92
N ALA A 662 -14.06 -13.68 -15.03
CA ALA A 662 -13.18 -12.69 -14.37
C ALA A 662 -12.26 -12.02 -15.38
N LEU A 663 -12.07 -10.71 -15.20
CA LEU A 663 -11.29 -9.80 -16.06
C LEU A 663 -9.85 -9.67 -15.58
#